data_AF-A0A919PI91-F1
#
_entry.id   AF-A0A919PI91-F1
#
_cell.length_a   1.000
_cell.length_b   1.000
_cell.length_c   1.000
_cell.angle_alpha   90.00
_cell.angle_beta   90.00
_cell.angle_gamma   90.00
#
_symmetry.space_group_name_H-M   'P 1'
#
loop_
_entity.id
_entity.type
_entity.pdbx_description
1 polymer ?
#
loop_
_entity_poly.entity_id
_entity_poly.type
_entity_poly.pdbx_seq_one_letter_code
_entity_poly.pdbx_strand_id
1 'polypeptide(L)'
;MRSLADLLARLGGADLGALVPAERANGTGVAKVRNRFATLGGLLLVTGGVAVVSMIVALLDGFGLALVVAVPAGVALGAAMVIVERALLLDRFSIGAVRSQSALLLPRLAIAGLIGLAVAVPLTLRIFHSQIEHQMSIDNLRRAEDGAAALAHGDRQRQLDAVQADISKYEDHLAGNIFVSAPDLDTAESEYRAALADYQSKQQAAEQAWAAWRCELDGQLCGSSSGKMGNGPRAQALKREYDRKEADARAAQALLRAKQTALDSARKDASRLSADQLAQAQDEAARVLPGLRQQRDQLKVALQADLDEINEKSAANTGLPAQTVALLHLADDGGSASLPYLLTITVLMMTGLLPVSVKALVIVGSPTAYDAAVPSEWQLPDRTTDDDRRLWGRPWADDDPIVVTDPALPPTGSDSDQPERWLSASAPARAAVDAEIDLLVRVVTARPTSGDTTSAPLKAFAVPARGVRLTLIVEAPSGLRQLGPLRQALLVPAATDSEPVLFTFRTTSPGLHDVTVTAWLGGTFVGEVHVQVAVGVGAASTPGSHSLGEMAALVGRAGEATLQVLLQGDQYLFQLMVDDELFDTVPGATLAANPMVALEHARQTLRTMSKGSSGYTARNAAKRLQSMGIGLWDGMVPRELREQFWSIRDQISMFTIASARDTLPWELVYPVAPGQDAGFLVEQFPVLRRLHNQRRAKSVSLQEASFVVPAESPRLAAAEVAAIRAMLGRPAVEQDVVTDLDRLIALVEDGDVGVLHFACHNTFDPVGGGCIDMNGEAFVPEMLYPAAVSSSLRRRSPLVFLNACTSGVDVQRFTDVSGFATQFIRAGAGVFVGTLWDVRSESASQFATGFYRNLHDGMPLGTAVQHCRTALRGDGSDPTWLAYTVYGDPACVRRHANPEGAP
;
A
#
# COMPACT_ATOMS: atom_id res chain seq x y z
N MET A 1 -56.98 -5.78 40.54
CA MET A 1 -55.58 -6.14 40.22
C MET A 1 -54.67 -5.14 40.91
N ARG A 2 -53.43 -5.49 41.29
CA ARG A 2 -52.45 -4.48 41.77
C ARG A 2 -51.91 -3.73 40.54
N SER A 3 -51.72 -2.42 40.61
CA SER A 3 -51.16 -1.67 39.47
C SER A 3 -49.65 -1.89 39.37
N LEU A 4 -49.09 -1.69 38.17
CA LEU A 4 -47.63 -1.72 37.97
C LEU A 4 -46.91 -0.71 38.89
N ALA A 5 -47.52 0.47 39.06
CA ALA A 5 -47.00 1.53 39.93
C ALA A 5 -46.93 1.12 41.41
N ASP A 6 -47.85 0.29 41.91
CA ASP A 6 -47.82 -0.20 43.29
C ASP A 6 -46.64 -1.17 43.53
N LEU A 7 -46.29 -1.97 42.51
CA LEU A 7 -45.16 -2.91 42.56
C LEU A 7 -43.83 -2.15 42.48
N LEU A 8 -43.72 -1.19 41.55
CA LEU A 8 -42.56 -0.31 41.44
C LEU A 8 -42.34 0.53 42.71
N ALA A 9 -43.41 1.10 43.30
CA ALA A 9 -43.30 1.87 44.54
C ALA A 9 -42.76 1.04 45.71
N ARG A 10 -43.17 -0.24 45.84
CA ARG A 10 -42.60 -1.17 46.84
C ARG A 10 -41.12 -1.47 46.61
N LEU A 11 -40.71 -1.59 45.35
CA LEU A 11 -39.31 -1.82 44.99
C LEU A 11 -38.47 -0.60 45.39
N GLY A 12 -38.93 0.61 45.05
CA GLY A 12 -38.36 1.89 45.47
C GLY A 12 -38.47 2.22 46.97
N GLY A 13 -39.01 1.30 47.79
CA GLY A 13 -38.96 1.36 49.25
C GLY A 13 -40.23 1.85 49.97
N ALA A 14 -41.34 2.07 49.26
CA ALA A 14 -42.56 2.59 49.85
C ALA A 14 -43.43 1.52 50.55
N ASP A 15 -44.03 1.89 51.69
CA ASP A 15 -44.99 1.02 52.39
C ASP A 15 -46.42 1.30 51.93
N LEU A 16 -46.99 0.34 51.18
CA LEU A 16 -48.40 0.42 50.75
C LEU A 16 -49.41 0.30 51.90
N GLY A 17 -48.98 -0.17 53.09
CA GLY A 17 -49.79 -0.17 54.30
C GLY A 17 -50.18 1.24 54.72
N ALA A 18 -49.25 2.19 54.65
CA ALA A 18 -49.50 3.62 54.91
C ALA A 18 -50.01 4.38 53.67
N LEU A 19 -49.51 4.05 52.47
CA LEU A 19 -49.81 4.79 51.24
C LEU A 19 -51.28 4.67 50.79
N VAL A 20 -51.86 3.47 50.81
CA VAL A 20 -53.21 3.22 50.27
C VAL A 20 -54.33 3.86 51.11
N PRO A 21 -54.26 3.88 52.46
CA PRO A 21 -55.17 4.68 53.28
C PRO A 21 -55.01 6.19 53.06
N ALA A 22 -53.78 6.69 53.04
CA ALA A 22 -53.50 8.13 52.91
C ALA A 22 -53.98 8.71 51.57
N GLU A 23 -53.86 7.96 50.47
CA GLU A 23 -54.32 8.40 49.14
C GLU A 23 -55.85 8.54 49.08
N ARG A 24 -56.59 7.64 49.73
CA ARG A 24 -58.05 7.71 49.82
C ARG A 24 -58.55 8.90 50.64
N ALA A 25 -57.73 9.44 51.55
CA ALA A 25 -58.07 10.59 52.38
C ALA A 25 -57.74 11.93 51.70
N ASN A 26 -56.57 12.05 51.05
CA ASN A 26 -56.04 13.34 50.59
C ASN A 26 -55.83 13.48 49.06
N GLY A 27 -56.15 12.46 48.25
CA GLY A 27 -56.40 12.54 46.80
C GLY A 27 -55.20 12.88 45.90
N THR A 28 -54.61 14.07 46.00
CA THR A 28 -53.67 14.64 45.02
C THR A 28 -52.21 14.61 45.49
N GLY A 29 -51.95 14.95 46.76
CA GLY A 29 -50.60 14.99 47.31
C GLY A 29 -49.92 13.61 47.36
N VAL A 30 -50.67 12.59 47.77
CA VAL A 30 -50.15 11.22 47.95
C VAL A 30 -49.88 10.52 46.61
N ALA A 31 -50.69 10.78 45.58
CA ALA A 31 -50.44 10.29 44.22
C ALA A 31 -49.06 10.74 43.68
N LYS A 32 -48.67 11.99 43.98
CA LYS A 32 -47.34 12.55 43.64
C LYS A 32 -46.20 11.85 44.41
N VAL A 33 -46.46 11.37 45.63
CA VAL A 33 -45.51 10.56 46.41
C VAL A 33 -45.41 9.13 45.88
N ARG A 34 -46.52 8.45 45.57
CA ARG A 34 -46.48 7.12 44.92
C ARG A 34 -45.66 7.18 43.64
N ASN A 35 -45.87 8.21 42.81
CA ASN A 35 -45.16 8.32 41.55
C ASN A 35 -43.64 8.49 41.75
N ARG A 36 -43.20 9.29 42.73
CA ARG A 36 -41.77 9.41 43.09
C ARG A 36 -41.14 8.07 43.47
N PHE A 37 -41.79 7.28 44.33
CA PHE A 37 -41.29 5.96 44.70
C PHE A 37 -41.37 4.95 43.53
N ALA A 38 -42.35 5.04 42.66
CA ALA A 38 -42.42 4.24 41.44
C ALA A 38 -41.28 4.59 40.45
N THR A 39 -40.91 5.87 40.33
CA THR A 39 -39.72 6.30 39.56
C THR A 39 -38.42 5.75 40.16
N LEU A 40 -38.26 5.78 41.49
CA LEU A 40 -37.09 5.18 42.17
C LEU A 40 -37.04 3.66 41.96
N GLY A 41 -38.16 2.96 42.04
CA GLY A 41 -38.24 1.53 41.75
C GLY A 41 -37.98 1.19 40.27
N GLY A 42 -38.44 2.03 39.34
CA GLY A 42 -38.12 1.89 37.92
C GLY A 42 -36.63 2.08 37.63
N LEU A 43 -35.99 3.07 38.27
CA LEU A 43 -34.56 3.33 38.13
C LEU A 43 -33.70 2.13 38.58
N LEU A 44 -34.04 1.51 39.72
CA LEU A 44 -33.38 0.27 40.19
C LEU A 44 -33.47 -0.89 39.17
N LEU A 45 -34.55 -0.99 38.41
CA LEU A 45 -34.69 -2.02 37.39
C LEU A 45 -33.84 -1.72 36.13
N VAL A 46 -33.58 -0.45 35.85
CA VAL A 46 -32.68 -0.04 34.74
C VAL A 46 -31.22 -0.32 35.11
N THR A 47 -30.76 0.10 36.30
CA THR A 47 -29.39 -0.19 36.77
C THR A 47 -29.15 -1.70 36.91
N GLY A 48 -30.09 -2.42 37.53
CA GLY A 48 -30.08 -3.88 37.60
C GLY A 48 -30.05 -4.54 36.22
N GLY A 49 -30.84 -4.06 35.26
CA GLY A 49 -30.87 -4.57 33.89
C GLY A 49 -29.55 -4.38 33.13
N VAL A 50 -28.91 -3.21 33.26
CA VAL A 50 -27.58 -2.95 32.70
C VAL A 50 -26.53 -3.88 33.31
N ALA A 51 -26.60 -4.15 34.62
CA ALA A 51 -25.73 -5.11 35.28
C ALA A 51 -25.93 -6.57 34.79
N VAL A 52 -27.18 -6.99 34.49
CA VAL A 52 -27.44 -8.30 33.85
C VAL A 52 -26.75 -8.38 32.48
N VAL A 53 -26.95 -7.37 31.62
CA VAL A 53 -26.39 -7.36 30.25
C VAL A 53 -24.85 -7.35 30.28
N SER A 54 -24.26 -6.49 31.10
CA SER A 54 -22.80 -6.41 31.24
C SER A 54 -22.17 -7.72 31.75
N MET A 55 -22.81 -8.38 32.73
CA MET A 55 -22.32 -9.66 33.24
C MET A 55 -22.48 -10.81 32.24
N ILE A 56 -23.55 -10.82 31.44
CA ILE A 56 -23.70 -11.79 30.34
C ILE A 56 -22.58 -11.59 29.31
N VAL A 57 -22.33 -10.34 28.89
CA VAL A 57 -21.21 -9.96 28.01
C VAL A 57 -19.87 -10.43 28.57
N ALA A 58 -19.58 -10.13 29.85
CA ALA A 58 -18.33 -10.53 30.50
C ALA A 58 -18.11 -12.05 30.50
N LEU A 59 -19.16 -12.84 30.75
CA LEU A 59 -19.09 -14.30 30.81
C LEU A 59 -19.00 -14.95 29.41
N LEU A 60 -19.69 -14.38 28.41
CA LEU A 60 -19.63 -14.85 27.02
C LEU A 60 -18.25 -14.56 26.41
N ASP A 61 -17.85 -13.28 26.37
CA ASP A 61 -16.70 -12.83 25.57
C ASP A 61 -15.38 -12.89 26.35
N GLY A 62 -15.43 -12.61 27.65
CA GLY A 62 -14.25 -12.59 28.52
C GLY A 62 -13.84 -13.96 29.06
N PHE A 63 -14.78 -14.91 29.16
CA PHE A 63 -14.56 -16.26 29.71
C PHE A 63 -14.97 -17.40 28.77
N GLY A 64 -15.51 -17.13 27.58
CA GLY A 64 -15.88 -18.16 26.60
C GLY A 64 -17.02 -19.09 27.05
N LEU A 65 -17.84 -18.70 28.03
CA LEU A 65 -18.85 -19.57 28.61
C LEU A 65 -20.09 -19.67 27.72
N ALA A 66 -20.73 -20.84 27.71
CA ALA A 66 -21.97 -21.04 26.98
C ALA A 66 -23.11 -20.17 27.53
N LEU A 67 -23.98 -19.69 26.64
CA LEU A 67 -25.13 -18.82 26.95
C LEU A 67 -26.03 -19.38 28.07
N VAL A 68 -26.17 -20.71 28.14
CA VAL A 68 -26.94 -21.44 29.17
C VAL A 68 -26.40 -21.22 30.60
N VAL A 69 -25.10 -20.93 30.73
CA VAL A 69 -24.45 -20.59 32.02
C VAL A 69 -24.41 -19.07 32.24
N ALA A 70 -24.13 -18.30 31.18
CA ALA A 70 -24.02 -16.85 31.26
C ALA A 70 -25.33 -16.16 31.67
N VAL A 71 -26.48 -16.57 31.10
CA VAL A 71 -27.78 -15.92 31.36
C VAL A 71 -28.23 -16.07 32.83
N PRO A 72 -28.25 -17.27 33.45
CA PRO A 72 -28.61 -17.40 34.86
C PRO A 72 -27.66 -16.65 35.81
N ALA A 73 -26.35 -16.67 35.52
CA ALA A 73 -25.35 -15.97 36.33
C ALA A 73 -25.49 -14.45 36.26
N GLY A 74 -25.73 -13.89 35.05
CA GLY A 74 -26.01 -12.47 34.87
C GLY A 74 -27.28 -12.02 35.58
N VAL A 75 -28.38 -12.79 35.48
CA VAL A 75 -29.63 -12.51 36.19
C VAL A 75 -29.44 -12.56 37.71
N ALA A 76 -28.67 -13.51 38.24
CA ALA A 76 -28.37 -13.60 39.65
C ALA A 76 -27.55 -12.38 40.16
N LEU A 77 -26.55 -11.93 39.39
CA LEU A 77 -25.77 -10.75 39.78
C LEU A 77 -26.58 -9.45 39.67
N GLY A 78 -27.39 -9.28 38.62
CA GLY A 78 -28.28 -8.12 38.49
C GLY A 78 -29.30 -8.05 39.63
N ALA A 79 -29.86 -9.19 40.05
CA ALA A 79 -30.72 -9.26 41.23
C ALA A 79 -29.97 -8.89 42.52
N ALA A 80 -28.71 -9.30 42.67
CA ALA A 80 -27.87 -8.90 43.79
C ALA A 80 -27.58 -7.38 43.79
N MET A 81 -27.33 -6.76 42.62
CA MET A 81 -27.16 -5.30 42.50
C MET A 81 -28.43 -4.56 42.92
N VAL A 82 -29.62 -4.99 42.45
CA VAL A 82 -30.91 -4.41 42.88
C VAL A 82 -31.08 -4.51 44.41
N ILE A 83 -30.65 -5.61 45.04
CA ILE A 83 -30.70 -5.77 46.51
C ILE A 83 -29.74 -4.79 47.21
N VAL A 84 -28.50 -4.64 46.71
CA VAL A 84 -27.48 -3.72 47.29
C VAL A 84 -27.88 -2.26 47.13
N GLU A 85 -28.29 -1.83 45.93
CA GLU A 85 -28.76 -0.46 45.68
C GLU A 85 -30.02 -0.16 46.51
N ARG A 86 -30.96 -1.11 46.62
CA ARG A 86 -32.14 -0.97 47.47
C ARG A 86 -31.80 -0.90 48.97
N ALA A 87 -30.75 -1.57 49.43
CA ALA A 87 -30.26 -1.44 50.81
C ALA A 87 -29.71 -0.03 51.08
N LEU A 88 -28.92 0.53 50.15
CA LEU A 88 -28.46 1.92 50.20
C LEU A 88 -29.63 2.92 50.19
N LEU A 89 -30.71 2.61 49.46
CA LEU A 89 -31.94 3.40 49.43
C LEU A 89 -32.84 3.29 50.67
N LEU A 90 -32.82 2.17 51.41
CA LEU A 90 -33.71 1.96 52.57
C LEU A 90 -33.16 2.43 53.92
N ASP A 91 -31.87 2.71 54.03
CA ASP A 91 -31.26 3.15 55.28
C ASP A 91 -31.79 4.52 55.76
N ARG A 92 -32.10 4.63 57.06
CA ARG A 92 -32.91 5.71 57.66
C ARG A 92 -32.03 6.71 58.40
N PHE A 93 -32.08 7.98 58.02
CA PHE A 93 -31.42 9.07 58.75
C PHE A 93 -32.43 9.84 59.62
N SER A 94 -32.05 10.16 60.85
CA SER A 94 -32.80 11.08 61.70
C SER A 94 -32.53 12.53 61.29
N ILE A 95 -33.60 13.32 61.18
CA ILE A 95 -33.54 14.72 60.73
C ILE A 95 -33.01 15.57 61.89
N GLY A 96 -31.69 15.83 61.93
CA GLY A 96 -31.11 16.64 63.01
C GLY A 96 -29.63 17.06 62.92
N ALA A 97 -28.78 16.43 62.08
CA ALA A 97 -27.32 16.62 62.13
C ALA A 97 -26.65 16.95 60.77
N VAL A 98 -27.24 17.89 60.03
CA VAL A 98 -26.86 18.23 58.64
C VAL A 98 -25.36 18.58 58.45
N ARG A 99 -24.69 19.18 59.45
CA ARG A 99 -23.27 19.60 59.34
C ARG A 99 -22.22 18.53 59.66
N SER A 100 -22.57 17.36 60.19
CA SER A 100 -21.60 16.28 60.50
C SER A 100 -21.76 15.03 59.63
N GLN A 101 -22.84 14.93 58.85
CA GLN A 101 -23.22 13.68 58.17
C GLN A 101 -22.85 13.61 56.67
N SER A 102 -22.30 14.67 56.08
CA SER A 102 -21.73 14.64 54.71
C SER A 102 -20.63 13.56 54.56
N ALA A 103 -19.88 13.31 55.64
CA ALA A 103 -18.87 12.24 55.73
C ALA A 103 -19.43 10.82 55.56
N LEU A 104 -20.74 10.58 55.79
CA LEU A 104 -21.37 9.26 55.59
C LEU A 104 -21.90 9.04 54.17
N LEU A 105 -21.98 10.07 53.33
CA LEU A 105 -22.39 9.97 51.93
C LEU A 105 -21.21 9.60 51.01
N LEU A 106 -20.03 10.17 51.27
CA LEU A 106 -18.78 9.89 50.55
C LEU A 106 -18.49 8.37 50.36
N PRO A 107 -18.46 7.52 51.41
CA PRO A 107 -18.20 6.10 51.23
C PRO A 107 -19.28 5.37 50.43
N ARG A 108 -20.54 5.85 50.45
CA ARG A 108 -21.64 5.26 49.67
C ARG A 108 -21.51 5.59 48.18
N LEU A 109 -21.12 6.82 47.86
CA LEU A 109 -20.80 7.24 46.49
C LEU A 109 -19.55 6.52 45.97
N ALA A 110 -18.54 6.29 46.81
CA ALA A 110 -17.36 5.50 46.44
C ALA A 110 -17.71 4.04 46.12
N ILE A 111 -18.51 3.37 46.96
CA ILE A 111 -18.96 1.99 46.73
C ILE A 111 -19.82 1.90 45.46
N ALA A 112 -20.79 2.81 45.28
CA ALA A 112 -21.61 2.84 44.07
C ALA A 112 -20.80 3.16 42.79
N GLY A 113 -19.77 4.01 42.89
CA GLY A 113 -18.85 4.31 41.79
C GLY A 113 -17.98 3.11 41.40
N LEU A 114 -17.44 2.37 42.36
CA LEU A 114 -16.69 1.13 42.11
C LEU A 114 -17.56 0.05 41.48
N ILE A 115 -18.81 -0.11 41.93
CA ILE A 115 -19.79 -1.01 41.33
C ILE A 115 -20.13 -0.58 39.89
N GLY A 116 -20.40 0.71 39.68
CA GLY A 116 -20.68 1.28 38.35
C GLY A 116 -19.50 1.09 37.37
N LEU A 117 -18.26 1.26 37.82
CA LEU A 117 -17.06 1.02 37.03
C LEU A 117 -16.90 -0.46 36.64
N ALA A 118 -17.10 -1.37 37.60
CA ALA A 118 -17.05 -2.82 37.34
C ALA A 118 -18.12 -3.29 36.33
N VAL A 119 -19.29 -2.63 36.31
CA VAL A 119 -20.34 -2.86 35.32
C VAL A 119 -20.06 -2.16 33.98
N ALA A 120 -19.35 -1.03 33.97
CA ALA A 120 -19.06 -0.28 32.74
C ALA A 120 -18.01 -0.95 31.83
N VAL A 121 -16.97 -1.56 32.41
CA VAL A 121 -15.81 -2.08 31.64
C VAL A 121 -16.21 -3.16 30.60
N PRO A 122 -16.90 -4.26 30.94
CA PRO A 122 -17.20 -5.31 29.96
C PRO A 122 -18.10 -4.84 28.81
N LEU A 123 -19.10 -4.00 29.14
CA LEU A 123 -19.99 -3.42 28.15
C LEU A 123 -19.25 -2.45 27.21
N THR A 124 -18.26 -1.72 27.72
CA THR A 124 -17.42 -0.84 26.89
C THR A 124 -16.51 -1.63 25.96
N LEU A 125 -15.88 -2.71 26.45
CA LEU A 125 -15.10 -3.64 25.61
C LEU A 125 -15.96 -4.21 24.45
N ARG A 126 -17.22 -4.55 24.72
CA ARG A 126 -18.18 -5.00 23.69
C ARG A 126 -18.50 -3.91 22.66
N ILE A 127 -18.69 -2.66 23.10
CA ILE A 127 -19.05 -1.53 22.22
C ILE A 127 -17.91 -1.18 21.25
N PHE A 128 -16.66 -1.21 21.72
CA PHE A 128 -15.48 -0.88 20.91
C PHE A 128 -14.72 -2.13 20.37
N HIS A 129 -15.38 -3.30 20.39
CA HIS A 129 -14.80 -4.61 20.06
C HIS A 129 -14.01 -4.62 18.75
N SER A 130 -14.54 -4.05 17.67
CA SER A 130 -13.87 -4.03 16.36
C SER A 130 -12.64 -3.10 16.29
N GLN A 131 -12.57 -2.07 17.15
CA GLN A 131 -11.38 -1.22 17.28
C GLN A 131 -10.31 -1.92 18.13
N ILE A 132 -10.73 -2.63 19.18
CA ILE A 132 -9.85 -3.42 20.05
C ILE A 132 -9.26 -4.60 19.27
N GLU A 133 -10.04 -5.34 18.48
CA GLU A 133 -9.54 -6.41 17.61
C GLU A 133 -8.52 -5.88 16.58
N HIS A 134 -8.79 -4.73 15.97
CA HIS A 134 -7.86 -4.10 15.03
C HIS A 134 -6.53 -3.74 15.72
N GLN A 135 -6.58 -3.10 16.89
CA GLN A 135 -5.37 -2.76 17.63
C GLN A 135 -4.65 -4.00 18.19
N MET A 136 -5.37 -5.04 18.58
CA MET A 136 -4.77 -6.33 18.96
C MET A 136 -4.07 -7.02 17.79
N SER A 137 -4.59 -6.88 16.56
CA SER A 137 -3.89 -7.36 15.36
C SER A 137 -2.59 -6.60 15.13
N ILE A 138 -2.56 -5.28 15.38
CA ILE A 138 -1.34 -4.46 15.30
C ILE A 138 -0.33 -4.84 16.39
N ASP A 139 -0.79 -4.97 17.64
CA ASP A 139 0.03 -5.36 18.78
C ASP A 139 0.61 -6.78 18.64
N ASN A 140 -0.15 -7.72 18.07
CA ASN A 140 0.32 -9.09 17.82
C ASN A 140 1.23 -9.17 16.60
N LEU A 141 1.05 -8.31 15.58
CA LEU A 141 2.01 -8.16 14.47
C LEU A 141 3.35 -7.63 14.99
N ARG A 142 3.35 -6.54 15.76
CA ARG A 142 4.56 -5.94 16.36
C ARG A 142 5.36 -6.97 17.19
N ARG A 143 4.68 -7.80 17.99
CA ARG A 143 5.33 -8.90 18.76
C ARG A 143 5.95 -9.98 17.86
N ALA A 144 5.34 -10.29 16.72
CA ALA A 144 5.91 -11.22 15.75
C ALA A 144 7.15 -10.62 15.06
N GLU A 145 7.12 -9.33 14.72
CA GLU A 145 8.26 -8.58 14.17
C GLU A 145 9.43 -8.50 15.17
N ASP A 146 9.17 -8.13 16.43
CA ASP A 146 10.18 -8.12 17.51
C ASP A 146 10.78 -9.51 17.74
N GLY A 147 9.96 -10.55 17.72
CA GLY A 147 10.40 -11.94 17.85
C GLY A 147 11.25 -12.41 16.67
N ALA A 148 10.88 -12.07 15.44
CA ALA A 148 11.66 -12.36 14.25
C ALA A 148 13.01 -11.60 14.25
N ALA A 149 13.02 -10.34 14.70
CA ALA A 149 14.24 -9.55 14.88
C ALA A 149 15.18 -10.15 15.95
N ALA A 150 14.62 -10.68 17.05
CA ALA A 150 15.39 -11.40 18.06
C ALA A 150 16.02 -12.69 17.50
N LEU A 151 15.31 -13.45 16.66
CA LEU A 151 15.86 -14.62 15.97
C LEU A 151 16.98 -14.24 14.98
N ALA A 152 16.81 -13.14 14.22
CA ALA A 152 17.79 -12.64 13.26
C ALA A 152 19.14 -12.21 13.90
N HIS A 153 19.21 -12.06 15.22
CA HIS A 153 20.44 -11.77 15.97
C HIS A 153 20.81 -12.89 16.97
N GLY A 154 20.02 -13.96 17.03
CA GLY A 154 20.18 -15.09 17.94
C GLY A 154 21.38 -15.99 17.64
N ASP A 155 21.71 -16.86 18.60
CA ASP A 155 22.85 -17.79 18.48
C ASP A 155 22.71 -18.75 17.29
N ARG A 156 21.48 -19.19 16.97
CA ARG A 156 21.21 -20.08 15.83
C ARG A 156 21.47 -19.40 14.48
N GLN A 157 21.10 -18.13 14.33
CA GLN A 157 21.42 -17.37 13.12
C GLN A 157 22.93 -17.19 12.98
N ARG A 158 23.64 -16.82 14.05
CA ARG A 158 25.11 -16.70 14.03
C ARG A 158 25.82 -18.02 13.72
N GLN A 159 25.28 -19.16 14.15
CA GLN A 159 25.76 -20.50 13.73
C GLN A 159 25.48 -20.78 12.25
N LEU A 160 24.30 -20.41 11.75
CA LEU A 160 23.91 -20.57 10.35
C LEU A 160 24.76 -19.70 9.41
N ASP A 161 25.11 -18.48 9.81
CA ASP A 161 26.01 -17.58 9.08
C ASP A 161 27.43 -18.14 9.03
N ALA A 162 27.96 -18.64 10.15
CA ALA A 162 29.27 -19.28 10.21
C ALA A 162 29.36 -20.51 9.30
N VAL A 163 28.37 -21.41 9.35
CA VAL A 163 28.31 -22.59 8.47
C VAL A 163 28.17 -22.18 7.00
N GLN A 164 27.45 -21.09 6.67
CA GLN A 164 27.39 -20.57 5.30
C GLN A 164 28.72 -19.96 4.83
N ALA A 165 29.50 -19.33 5.70
CA ALA A 165 30.83 -18.85 5.38
C ALA A 165 31.80 -20.02 5.10
N ASP A 166 31.79 -21.07 5.91
CA ASP A 166 32.59 -22.28 5.67
C ASP A 166 32.16 -23.02 4.39
N ILE A 167 30.85 -23.13 4.11
CA ILE A 167 30.34 -23.65 2.83
C ILE A 167 30.91 -22.85 1.66
N SER A 168 30.84 -21.52 1.72
CA SER A 168 31.32 -20.63 0.65
C SER A 168 32.81 -20.83 0.39
N LYS A 169 33.62 -20.86 1.46
CA LYS A 169 35.06 -21.14 1.41
C LYS A 169 35.38 -22.48 0.74
N TYR A 170 34.69 -23.56 1.11
CA TYR A 170 34.91 -24.88 0.50
C TYR A 170 34.34 -24.98 -0.93
N GLU A 171 33.31 -24.20 -1.29
CA GLU A 171 32.83 -24.09 -2.67
C GLU A 171 33.81 -23.29 -3.56
N ASP A 172 34.48 -22.26 -3.02
CA ASP A 172 35.60 -21.58 -3.69
C ASP A 172 36.81 -22.50 -3.91
N HIS A 173 37.14 -23.37 -2.93
CA HIS A 173 38.17 -24.40 -3.12
C HIS A 173 37.83 -25.35 -4.28
N LEU A 174 36.57 -25.80 -4.39
CA LEU A 174 36.10 -26.62 -5.51
C LEU A 174 36.19 -25.87 -6.85
N ALA A 175 35.82 -24.58 -6.87
CA ALA A 175 35.86 -23.72 -8.05
C ALA A 175 37.29 -23.38 -8.54
N GLY A 176 38.33 -23.71 -7.76
CA GLY A 176 39.73 -23.43 -8.10
C GLY A 176 40.29 -22.13 -7.53
N ASN A 177 39.53 -21.41 -6.69
CA ASN A 177 39.87 -20.10 -6.16
C ASN A 177 40.78 -20.19 -4.91
N ILE A 178 41.95 -20.83 -5.02
CA ILE A 178 42.92 -20.90 -3.92
C ILE A 178 44.03 -19.85 -4.03
N PHE A 179 44.43 -19.28 -2.89
CA PHE A 179 45.58 -18.36 -2.82
C PHE A 179 46.89 -19.15 -2.63
N VAL A 180 47.77 -19.08 -3.63
CA VAL A 180 49.08 -19.75 -3.63
C VAL A 180 50.18 -18.70 -3.59
N SER A 181 50.98 -18.71 -2.53
CA SER A 181 52.15 -17.83 -2.39
C SER A 181 53.40 -18.48 -2.96
N ALA A 182 54.14 -17.76 -3.81
CA ALA A 182 55.32 -18.27 -4.51
C ALA A 182 56.53 -17.30 -4.39
N PRO A 183 57.11 -17.12 -3.18
CA PRO A 183 58.14 -16.11 -2.93
C PRO A 183 59.42 -16.27 -3.76
N ASP A 184 59.74 -17.50 -4.20
CA ASP A 184 60.87 -17.77 -5.10
C ASP A 184 60.66 -17.19 -6.51
N LEU A 185 59.41 -17.11 -6.97
CA LEU A 185 59.04 -16.49 -8.24
C LEU A 185 59.19 -14.96 -8.18
N ASP A 186 58.66 -14.33 -7.12
CA ASP A 186 58.80 -12.88 -6.89
C ASP A 186 60.29 -12.48 -6.84
N THR A 187 61.09 -13.30 -6.15
CA THR A 187 62.54 -13.14 -6.05
C THR A 187 63.20 -13.23 -7.43
N ALA A 188 62.98 -14.31 -8.18
CA ALA A 188 63.58 -14.50 -9.51
C ALA A 188 63.16 -13.41 -10.51
N GLU A 189 61.91 -12.92 -10.43
CA GLU A 189 61.43 -11.84 -11.31
C GLU A 189 62.02 -10.48 -10.93
N SER A 190 62.36 -10.25 -9.66
CA SER A 190 63.12 -9.06 -9.24
C SER A 190 64.55 -9.09 -9.79
N GLU A 191 65.23 -10.24 -9.72
CA GLU A 191 66.60 -10.41 -10.21
C GLU A 191 66.71 -10.29 -11.74
N TYR A 192 65.74 -10.86 -12.48
CA TYR A 192 65.66 -10.70 -13.93
C TYR A 192 65.50 -9.23 -14.34
N ARG A 193 64.62 -8.48 -13.67
CA ARG A 193 64.45 -7.03 -13.92
C ARG A 193 65.73 -6.24 -13.65
N ALA A 194 66.47 -6.55 -12.59
CA ALA A 194 67.75 -5.92 -12.30
C ALA A 194 68.81 -6.21 -13.38
N ALA A 195 68.94 -7.48 -13.81
CA ALA A 195 69.87 -7.87 -14.86
C ALA A 195 69.52 -7.27 -16.24
N LEU A 196 68.23 -7.06 -16.53
CA LEU A 196 67.77 -6.41 -17.77
C LEU A 196 68.18 -4.94 -17.82
N ALA A 197 68.02 -4.21 -16.71
CA ALA A 197 68.43 -2.81 -16.61
C ALA A 197 69.96 -2.63 -16.73
N ASP A 198 70.76 -3.50 -16.09
CA ASP A 198 72.22 -3.48 -16.21
C ASP A 198 72.68 -3.75 -17.65
N TYR A 199 72.09 -4.75 -18.31
CA TYR A 199 72.36 -5.05 -19.72
C TYR A 199 72.03 -3.85 -20.64
N GLN A 200 70.84 -3.24 -20.49
CA GLN A 200 70.45 -2.07 -21.29
C GLN A 200 71.41 -0.88 -21.09
N SER A 201 71.78 -0.59 -19.85
CA SER A 201 72.73 0.47 -19.50
C SER A 201 74.12 0.24 -20.13
N LYS A 202 74.65 -0.98 -20.01
CA LYS A 202 75.95 -1.36 -20.60
C LYS A 202 75.92 -1.40 -22.13
N GLN A 203 74.82 -1.86 -22.73
CA GLN A 203 74.63 -1.81 -24.19
C GLN A 203 74.66 -0.36 -24.69
N GLN A 204 73.89 0.55 -24.07
CA GLN A 204 73.87 1.96 -24.46
C GLN A 204 75.25 2.62 -24.32
N ALA A 205 76.00 2.29 -23.25
CA ALA A 205 77.37 2.77 -23.07
C ALA A 205 78.35 2.23 -24.14
N ALA A 206 78.15 1.01 -24.64
CA ALA A 206 78.93 0.45 -25.74
C ALA A 206 78.58 1.12 -27.09
N GLU A 207 77.31 1.38 -27.35
CA GLU A 207 76.84 2.09 -28.56
C GLU A 207 77.35 3.55 -28.60
N GLN A 208 77.36 4.24 -27.46
CA GLN A 208 77.96 5.57 -27.33
C GLN A 208 79.48 5.56 -27.59
N ALA A 209 80.21 4.61 -26.99
CA ALA A 209 81.65 4.45 -27.21
C ALA A 209 81.98 4.10 -28.68
N TRP A 210 81.12 3.30 -29.34
CA TRP A 210 81.23 2.99 -30.76
C TRP A 210 81.04 4.22 -31.64
N ALA A 211 80.01 5.02 -31.38
CA ALA A 211 79.73 6.25 -32.11
C ALA A 211 80.90 7.26 -31.97
N ALA A 212 81.44 7.41 -30.76
CA ALA A 212 82.61 8.26 -30.51
C ALA A 212 83.86 7.77 -31.25
N TRP A 213 84.14 6.45 -31.21
CA TRP A 213 85.27 5.87 -31.95
C TRP A 213 85.12 6.05 -33.47
N ARG A 214 83.94 5.78 -34.04
CA ARG A 214 83.69 5.91 -35.48
C ARG A 214 83.80 7.38 -35.94
N CYS A 215 83.27 8.32 -35.17
CA CYS A 215 83.36 9.74 -35.49
C CYS A 215 84.81 10.27 -35.51
N GLU A 216 85.66 9.84 -34.56
CA GLU A 216 87.10 10.15 -34.59
C GLU A 216 87.80 9.48 -35.79
N LEU A 217 87.40 8.26 -36.18
CA LEU A 217 87.96 7.56 -37.35
C LEU A 217 87.63 8.29 -38.66
N ASP A 218 86.37 8.70 -38.83
CA ASP A 218 85.83 9.36 -40.03
C ASP A 218 86.23 10.85 -40.12
N GLY A 219 86.81 11.41 -39.05
CA GLY A 219 87.29 12.80 -38.99
C GLY A 219 86.20 13.87 -38.93
N GLN A 220 84.94 13.47 -38.71
CA GLN A 220 83.80 14.40 -38.66
C GLN A 220 83.82 15.23 -37.36
N LEU A 221 83.32 16.46 -37.41
CA LEU A 221 83.17 17.34 -36.25
C LEU A 221 81.93 16.95 -35.43
N CYS A 222 82.02 15.89 -34.64
CA CYS A 222 80.99 15.53 -33.65
C CYS A 222 81.55 15.48 -32.22
N GLY A 223 80.93 16.22 -31.31
CA GLY A 223 81.32 16.28 -29.90
C GLY A 223 82.78 16.72 -29.72
N SER A 224 83.62 15.82 -29.20
CA SER A 224 85.05 16.07 -28.92
C SER A 224 86.01 15.41 -29.93
N SER A 225 85.54 15.08 -31.13
CA SER A 225 86.37 14.64 -32.26
C SER A 225 87.57 15.56 -32.52
N SER A 226 88.72 15.02 -32.90
CA SER A 226 89.90 15.84 -33.27
C SER A 226 89.79 16.56 -34.62
N GLY A 227 88.74 16.28 -35.41
CA GLY A 227 88.54 16.83 -36.77
C GLY A 227 89.56 16.32 -37.79
N LYS A 228 90.26 15.22 -37.50
CA LYS A 228 91.29 14.63 -38.36
C LYS A 228 90.95 13.17 -38.63
N MET A 229 90.67 12.83 -39.88
CA MET A 229 90.37 11.46 -40.31
C MET A 229 91.59 10.54 -40.10
N GLY A 230 91.36 9.33 -39.60
CA GLY A 230 92.36 8.25 -39.55
C GLY A 230 92.64 7.66 -38.17
N ASN A 231 93.32 6.51 -38.15
CA ASN A 231 93.54 5.69 -36.95
C ASN A 231 94.71 6.18 -36.05
N GLY A 232 94.63 7.44 -35.62
CA GLY A 232 95.61 8.05 -34.71
C GLY A 232 95.52 7.52 -33.27
N PRO A 233 96.44 7.93 -32.37
CA PRO A 233 96.47 7.46 -30.97
C PRO A 233 95.16 7.69 -30.19
N ARG A 234 94.39 8.73 -30.55
CA ARG A 234 93.06 9.03 -29.98
C ARG A 234 92.00 8.03 -30.44
N ALA A 235 91.94 7.70 -31.72
CA ALA A 235 91.06 6.65 -32.25
C ALA A 235 91.39 5.27 -31.61
N GLN A 236 92.67 4.96 -31.42
CA GLN A 236 93.10 3.72 -30.74
C GLN A 236 92.72 3.69 -29.25
N ALA A 237 92.71 4.84 -28.57
CA ALA A 237 92.24 4.94 -27.19
C ALA A 237 90.72 4.73 -27.10
N LEU A 238 89.94 5.37 -27.98
CA LEU A 238 88.48 5.19 -28.07
C LEU A 238 88.10 3.75 -28.45
N LYS A 239 88.85 3.09 -29.34
CA LYS A 239 88.66 1.66 -29.63
C LYS A 239 88.84 0.78 -28.38
N ARG A 240 89.91 0.99 -27.60
CA ARG A 240 90.12 0.30 -26.31
C ARG A 240 89.07 0.65 -25.25
N GLU A 241 88.32 1.73 -25.40
CA GLU A 241 87.16 2.04 -24.55
C GLU A 241 85.90 1.31 -25.02
N TYR A 242 85.60 1.36 -26.32
CA TYR A 242 84.54 0.55 -26.93
C TYR A 242 84.71 -0.94 -26.61
N ASP A 243 85.89 -1.52 -26.81
CA ASP A 243 86.13 -2.96 -26.60
C ASP A 243 85.87 -3.39 -25.16
N ARG A 244 86.13 -2.51 -24.18
CA ARG A 244 85.78 -2.72 -22.77
C ARG A 244 84.27 -2.63 -22.53
N LYS A 245 83.59 -1.62 -23.06
CA LYS A 245 82.13 -1.47 -22.93
C LYS A 245 81.36 -2.58 -23.64
N GLU A 246 81.85 -3.05 -24.78
CA GLU A 246 81.31 -4.20 -25.51
C GLU A 246 81.52 -5.50 -24.74
N ALA A 247 82.66 -5.66 -24.04
CA ALA A 247 82.87 -6.78 -23.11
C ALA A 247 81.94 -6.71 -21.88
N ASP A 248 81.77 -5.52 -21.27
CA ASP A 248 80.81 -5.29 -20.19
C ASP A 248 79.37 -5.68 -20.61
N ALA A 249 78.95 -5.23 -21.80
CA ALA A 249 77.62 -5.52 -22.34
C ALA A 249 77.41 -7.02 -22.62
N ARG A 250 78.42 -7.71 -23.17
CA ARG A 250 78.38 -9.17 -23.37
C ARG A 250 78.30 -9.93 -22.04
N ALA A 251 79.02 -9.49 -21.01
CA ALA A 251 78.96 -10.10 -19.68
C ALA A 251 77.56 -9.94 -19.04
N ALA A 252 76.98 -8.74 -19.12
CA ALA A 252 75.62 -8.50 -18.65
C ALA A 252 74.56 -9.27 -19.46
N GLN A 253 74.75 -9.44 -20.78
CA GLN A 253 73.87 -10.26 -21.61
C GLN A 253 73.89 -11.75 -21.18
N ALA A 254 75.05 -12.27 -20.78
CA ALA A 254 75.16 -13.62 -20.24
C ALA A 254 74.45 -13.75 -18.87
N LEU A 255 74.62 -12.77 -17.98
CA LEU A 255 73.92 -12.72 -16.69
C LEU A 255 72.39 -12.64 -16.87
N LEU A 256 71.91 -11.81 -17.79
CA LEU A 256 70.49 -11.68 -18.14
C LEU A 256 69.89 -13.02 -18.59
N ARG A 257 70.58 -13.77 -19.47
CA ARG A 257 70.15 -15.11 -19.90
C ARG A 257 70.13 -16.12 -18.75
N ALA A 258 71.09 -16.05 -17.83
CA ALA A 258 71.11 -16.91 -16.64
C ALA A 258 69.92 -16.60 -15.70
N LYS A 259 69.64 -15.32 -15.42
CA LYS A 259 68.49 -14.92 -14.60
C LYS A 259 67.15 -15.21 -15.27
N GLN A 260 67.05 -15.10 -16.60
CA GLN A 260 65.86 -15.53 -17.34
C GLN A 260 65.62 -17.04 -17.20
N THR A 261 66.67 -17.85 -17.30
CA THR A 261 66.58 -19.31 -17.11
C THR A 261 66.12 -19.67 -15.69
N ALA A 262 66.56 -18.92 -14.67
CA ALA A 262 66.11 -19.09 -13.29
C ALA A 262 64.62 -18.72 -13.12
N LEU A 263 64.18 -17.59 -13.67
CA LEU A 263 62.77 -17.17 -13.69
C LEU A 263 61.87 -18.21 -14.39
N ASP A 264 62.32 -18.77 -15.51
CA ASP A 264 61.60 -19.83 -16.24
C ASP A 264 61.61 -21.20 -15.53
N SER A 265 62.42 -21.39 -14.48
CA SER A 265 62.27 -22.52 -13.54
C SER A 265 61.28 -22.17 -12.43
N ALA A 266 61.47 -21.04 -11.75
CA ALA A 266 60.60 -20.60 -10.66
C ALA A 266 59.12 -20.53 -11.07
N ARG A 267 58.82 -20.10 -12.31
CA ARG A 267 57.47 -20.13 -12.90
C ARG A 267 56.91 -21.56 -13.04
N LYS A 268 57.72 -22.54 -13.43
CA LYS A 268 57.30 -23.94 -13.56
C LYS A 268 57.06 -24.57 -12.18
N ASP A 269 57.94 -24.30 -11.24
CA ASP A 269 57.86 -24.89 -9.90
C ASP A 269 56.69 -24.27 -9.10
N ALA A 270 56.43 -22.96 -9.25
CA ALA A 270 55.20 -22.33 -8.77
C ALA A 270 53.93 -22.92 -9.42
N SER A 271 53.95 -23.24 -10.72
CA SER A 271 52.81 -23.87 -11.42
C SER A 271 52.53 -25.32 -11.01
N ARG A 272 53.53 -26.01 -10.42
CA ARG A 272 53.36 -27.34 -9.80
C ARG A 272 52.80 -27.22 -8.40
N LEU A 273 53.39 -26.34 -7.58
CA LEU A 273 52.96 -26.08 -6.21
C LEU A 273 51.46 -25.70 -6.17
N SER A 274 51.00 -24.86 -7.09
CA SER A 274 49.59 -24.48 -7.18
C SER A 274 48.68 -25.63 -7.62
N ALA A 275 49.13 -26.52 -8.52
CA ALA A 275 48.36 -27.69 -8.93
C ALA A 275 48.22 -28.72 -7.79
N ASP A 276 49.31 -29.00 -7.06
CA ASP A 276 49.30 -29.94 -5.93
C ASP A 276 48.45 -29.40 -4.76
N GLN A 277 48.55 -28.10 -4.45
CA GLN A 277 47.72 -27.46 -3.42
C GLN A 277 46.25 -27.38 -3.83
N LEU A 278 45.95 -27.14 -5.11
CA LEU A 278 44.59 -27.15 -5.63
C LEU A 278 43.95 -28.52 -5.49
N ALA A 279 44.66 -29.58 -5.89
CA ALA A 279 44.18 -30.95 -5.75
C ALA A 279 43.85 -31.26 -4.28
N GLN A 280 44.74 -30.93 -3.34
CA GLN A 280 44.50 -31.14 -1.90
C GLN A 280 43.30 -30.35 -1.37
N ALA A 281 43.14 -29.08 -1.79
CA ALA A 281 42.02 -28.23 -1.36
C ALA A 281 40.66 -28.72 -1.90
N GLN A 282 40.62 -29.21 -3.14
CA GLN A 282 39.42 -29.83 -3.73
C GLN A 282 39.05 -31.14 -3.04
N ASP A 283 40.05 -31.97 -2.72
CA ASP A 283 39.88 -33.24 -2.00
C ASP A 283 39.36 -33.05 -0.58
N GLU A 284 39.82 -32.01 0.13
CA GLU A 284 39.28 -31.62 1.44
C GLU A 284 37.84 -31.11 1.33
N ALA A 285 37.58 -30.20 0.40
CA ALA A 285 36.24 -29.64 0.19
C ALA A 285 35.21 -30.73 -0.14
N ALA A 286 35.55 -31.69 -1.00
CA ALA A 286 34.68 -32.81 -1.34
C ALA A 286 34.29 -33.68 -0.13
N ARG A 287 35.17 -33.78 0.89
CA ARG A 287 34.90 -34.52 2.13
C ARG A 287 34.08 -33.72 3.15
N VAL A 288 34.34 -32.42 3.30
CA VAL A 288 33.76 -31.59 4.37
C VAL A 288 32.39 -31.00 3.99
N LEU A 289 32.23 -30.59 2.73
CA LEU A 289 31.05 -29.85 2.26
C LEU A 289 29.69 -30.56 2.46
N PRO A 290 29.56 -31.91 2.34
CA PRO A 290 28.29 -32.59 2.63
C PRO A 290 27.81 -32.42 4.06
N GLY A 291 28.73 -32.48 5.05
CA GLY A 291 28.41 -32.33 6.47
C GLY A 291 27.98 -30.90 6.81
N LEU A 292 28.68 -29.90 6.28
CA LEU A 292 28.30 -28.49 6.46
C LEU A 292 26.93 -28.19 5.84
N ARG A 293 26.64 -28.70 4.63
CA ARG A 293 25.32 -28.55 4.00
C ARG A 293 24.21 -29.19 4.84
N GLN A 294 24.42 -30.38 5.40
CA GLN A 294 23.49 -31.01 6.34
C GLN A 294 23.26 -30.15 7.60
N GLN A 295 24.32 -29.59 8.19
CA GLN A 295 24.22 -28.74 9.38
C GLN A 295 23.48 -27.41 9.08
N ARG A 296 23.75 -26.78 7.93
CA ARG A 296 23.02 -25.61 7.43
C ARG A 296 21.52 -25.87 7.35
N ASP A 297 21.14 -27.02 6.79
CA ASP A 297 19.73 -27.35 6.55
C ASP A 297 19.00 -27.71 7.86
N GLN A 298 19.68 -28.36 8.81
CA GLN A 298 19.19 -28.53 10.18
C GLN A 298 18.98 -27.18 10.90
N LEU A 299 19.93 -26.25 10.80
CA LEU A 299 19.82 -24.92 11.40
C LEU A 299 18.68 -24.09 10.79
N LYS A 300 18.45 -24.19 9.47
CA LYS A 300 17.31 -23.55 8.80
C LYS A 300 15.96 -24.10 9.29
N VAL A 301 15.83 -25.42 9.40
CA VAL A 301 14.59 -26.05 9.92
C VAL A 301 14.33 -25.66 11.38
N ALA A 302 15.37 -25.59 12.21
CA ALA A 302 15.24 -25.13 13.59
C ALA A 302 14.80 -23.66 13.68
N LEU A 303 15.41 -22.77 12.91
CA LEU A 303 15.07 -21.34 12.89
C LEU A 303 13.65 -21.07 12.36
N GLN A 304 13.18 -21.86 11.38
CA GLN A 304 11.80 -21.80 10.91
C GLN A 304 10.83 -22.24 12.02
N ALA A 305 11.11 -23.34 12.72
CA ALA A 305 10.28 -23.81 13.82
C ALA A 305 10.21 -22.79 14.98
N ASP A 306 11.32 -22.11 15.30
CA ASP A 306 11.33 -21.01 16.28
C ASP A 306 10.41 -19.85 15.84
N LEU A 307 10.44 -19.49 14.56
CA LEU A 307 9.63 -18.41 13.98
C LEU A 307 8.14 -18.78 13.94
N ASP A 308 7.82 -20.03 13.59
CA ASP A 308 6.46 -20.55 13.59
C ASP A 308 5.88 -20.58 15.02
N GLU A 309 6.67 -20.98 16.03
CA GLU A 309 6.29 -20.95 17.45
C GLU A 309 6.03 -19.51 17.96
N ILE A 310 6.81 -18.52 17.50
CA ILE A 310 6.61 -17.10 17.80
C ILE A 310 5.32 -16.58 17.15
N ASN A 311 5.07 -16.94 15.89
CA ASN A 311 3.88 -16.53 15.16
C ASN A 311 2.60 -17.12 15.77
N GLU A 312 2.61 -18.41 16.12
CA GLU A 312 1.48 -19.08 16.79
C GLU A 312 1.16 -18.44 18.15
N LYS A 313 2.17 -18.19 18.98
CA LYS A 313 1.99 -17.54 20.29
C LYS A 313 1.50 -16.10 20.17
N SER A 314 1.98 -15.35 19.18
CA SER A 314 1.50 -13.99 18.92
C SER A 314 0.05 -13.99 18.43
N ALA A 315 -0.33 -14.90 17.53
CA ALA A 315 -1.71 -15.03 17.04
C ALA A 315 -2.70 -15.51 18.11
N ALA A 316 -2.28 -16.41 19.02
CA ALA A 316 -3.10 -16.95 20.10
C ALA A 316 -3.42 -15.95 21.23
N ASN A 317 -2.81 -14.75 21.22
CA ASN A 317 -2.93 -13.77 22.30
C ASN A 317 -4.22 -12.93 22.19
N THR A 318 -5.37 -13.56 22.47
CA THR A 318 -6.73 -12.98 22.28
C THR A 318 -7.48 -12.63 23.58
N GLY A 319 -6.94 -13.00 24.75
CA GLY A 319 -7.63 -12.90 26.04
C GLY A 319 -7.77 -11.47 26.59
N LEU A 320 -8.59 -11.32 27.64
CA LEU A 320 -8.86 -10.06 28.35
C LEU A 320 -7.62 -9.18 28.64
N PRO A 321 -6.45 -9.70 29.07
CA PRO A 321 -5.26 -8.87 29.28
C PRO A 321 -4.76 -8.19 28.01
N ALA A 322 -4.79 -8.90 26.87
CA ALA A 322 -4.39 -8.36 25.57
C ALA A 322 -5.39 -7.28 25.09
N GLN A 323 -6.69 -7.52 25.30
CA GLN A 323 -7.74 -6.52 25.05
C GLN A 323 -7.51 -5.24 25.86
N THR A 324 -7.15 -5.35 27.15
CA THR A 324 -6.85 -4.16 27.98
C THR A 324 -5.54 -3.45 27.64
N VAL A 325 -4.53 -4.15 27.12
CA VAL A 325 -3.27 -3.53 26.66
C VAL A 325 -3.47 -2.81 25.34
N ALA A 326 -4.14 -3.43 24.37
CA ALA A 326 -4.49 -2.79 23.11
C ALA A 326 -5.37 -1.54 23.34
N LEU A 327 -6.29 -1.59 24.31
CA LEU A 327 -7.12 -0.46 24.70
C LEU A 327 -6.34 0.70 25.35
N LEU A 328 -5.21 0.42 26.01
CA LEU A 328 -4.30 1.44 26.52
C LEU A 328 -3.51 2.10 25.38
N HIS A 329 -2.95 1.31 24.45
CA HIS A 329 -2.28 1.85 23.26
C HIS A 329 -3.24 2.72 22.41
N LEU A 330 -4.49 2.29 22.22
CA LEU A 330 -5.54 3.05 21.52
C LEU A 330 -5.91 4.38 22.22
N ALA A 331 -5.56 4.54 23.50
CA ALA A 331 -5.77 5.77 24.27
C ALA A 331 -4.53 6.69 24.25
N ASP A 332 -3.32 6.12 24.26
CA ASP A 332 -2.05 6.88 24.25
C ASP A 332 -1.69 7.42 22.86
N ASP A 333 -2.08 6.75 21.77
CA ASP A 333 -1.82 7.18 20.36
C ASP A 333 -2.60 8.45 19.94
N GLY A 334 -3.21 9.18 20.88
CA GLY A 334 -3.79 10.52 20.68
C GLY A 334 -5.04 10.61 19.79
N GLY A 335 -5.50 9.48 19.26
CA GLY A 335 -6.61 9.41 18.31
C GLY A 335 -7.97 9.82 18.88
N SER A 336 -8.88 10.20 17.97
CA SER A 336 -10.24 10.64 18.27
C SER A 336 -11.15 9.57 18.89
N ALA A 337 -10.69 8.33 19.02
CA ALA A 337 -11.38 7.23 19.71
C ALA A 337 -11.32 7.30 21.25
N SER A 338 -10.29 7.97 21.79
CA SER A 338 -10.09 8.13 23.24
C SER A 338 -11.26 8.84 23.95
N LEU A 339 -11.78 9.91 23.35
CA LEU A 339 -12.87 10.71 23.90
C LEU A 339 -14.23 9.97 23.93
N PRO A 340 -14.71 9.32 22.84
CA PRO A 340 -15.88 8.43 22.88
C PRO A 340 -15.78 7.32 23.93
N TYR A 341 -14.60 6.69 24.08
CA TYR A 341 -14.37 5.64 25.06
C TYR A 341 -14.51 6.14 26.51
N LEU A 342 -13.80 7.22 26.87
CA LEU A 342 -13.88 7.82 28.21
C LEU A 342 -15.29 8.36 28.52
N LEU A 343 -15.97 8.94 27.52
CA LEU A 343 -17.35 9.40 27.65
C LEU A 343 -18.31 8.22 27.89
N THR A 344 -18.14 7.10 27.19
CA THR A 344 -18.97 5.89 27.35
C THR A 344 -18.84 5.29 28.75
N ILE A 345 -17.61 5.11 29.27
CA ILE A 345 -17.39 4.65 30.65
C ILE A 345 -17.98 5.62 31.66
N THR A 346 -17.78 6.93 31.45
CA THR A 346 -18.32 7.96 32.35
C THR A 346 -19.84 7.92 32.39
N VAL A 347 -20.52 7.83 31.25
CA VAL A 347 -21.98 7.73 31.18
C VAL A 347 -22.48 6.47 31.86
N LEU A 348 -21.88 5.31 31.58
CA LEU A 348 -22.26 4.03 32.21
C LEU A 348 -22.07 4.07 33.73
N MET A 349 -20.92 4.54 34.21
CA MET A 349 -20.65 4.72 35.65
C MET A 349 -21.63 5.69 36.31
N MET A 350 -22.03 6.77 35.63
CA MET A 350 -23.03 7.71 36.14
C MET A 350 -24.43 7.08 36.27
N THR A 351 -24.79 6.07 35.47
CA THR A 351 -26.07 5.37 35.65
C THR A 351 -26.16 4.66 37.00
N GLY A 352 -25.08 3.99 37.45
CA GLY A 352 -25.02 3.34 38.77
C GLY A 352 -24.94 4.33 39.95
N LEU A 353 -24.46 5.56 39.71
CA LEU A 353 -24.46 6.64 40.70
C LEU A 353 -25.81 7.38 40.80
N LEU A 354 -26.71 7.23 39.81
CA LEU A 354 -27.97 7.96 39.74
C LEU A 354 -28.92 7.68 40.93
N PRO A 355 -29.16 6.42 41.37
CA PRO A 355 -30.10 6.15 42.47
C PRO A 355 -29.66 6.81 43.79
N VAL A 356 -28.37 6.74 44.10
CA VAL A 356 -27.79 7.32 45.32
C VAL A 356 -27.82 8.85 45.25
N SER A 357 -27.48 9.42 44.10
CA SER A 357 -27.53 10.87 43.85
C SER A 357 -28.95 11.44 43.97
N VAL A 358 -29.96 10.75 43.42
CA VAL A 358 -31.36 11.17 43.55
C VAL A 358 -31.84 11.06 44.99
N LYS A 359 -31.49 10.01 45.75
CA LYS A 359 -31.81 9.95 47.19
C LYS A 359 -31.15 11.09 47.97
N ALA A 360 -29.89 11.42 47.68
CA ALA A 360 -29.20 12.53 48.33
C ALA A 360 -29.91 13.87 48.07
N LEU A 361 -30.38 14.11 46.84
CA LEU A 361 -31.17 15.30 46.50
C LEU A 361 -32.53 15.33 47.22
N VAL A 362 -33.21 14.19 47.32
CA VAL A 362 -34.53 14.07 47.99
C VAL A 362 -34.43 14.30 49.50
N ILE A 363 -33.33 13.89 50.15
CA ILE A 363 -33.07 14.13 51.59
C ILE A 363 -32.93 15.63 51.92
N VAL A 364 -32.56 16.48 50.96
CA VAL A 364 -32.47 17.95 51.12
C VAL A 364 -33.84 18.63 50.92
N GLY A 365 -34.84 17.91 50.44
CA GLY A 365 -36.20 18.43 50.22
C GLY A 365 -37.03 18.57 51.50
N SER A 366 -38.01 19.47 51.48
CA SER A 366 -38.99 19.64 52.57
C SER A 366 -39.82 18.36 52.79
N PRO A 367 -40.13 17.99 54.04
CA PRO A 367 -40.90 16.78 54.36
C PRO A 367 -42.32 16.83 53.77
N THR A 368 -42.88 15.66 53.47
CA THR A 368 -44.15 15.51 52.75
C THR A 368 -45.26 14.93 53.62
N ALA A 369 -46.51 15.06 53.16
CA ALA A 369 -47.69 14.52 53.85
C ALA A 369 -47.72 12.98 53.98
N TYR A 370 -46.80 12.25 53.33
CA TYR A 370 -46.59 10.81 53.54
C TYR A 370 -45.71 10.55 54.76
N ASP A 371 -44.70 11.39 55.00
CA ASP A 371 -43.78 11.26 56.13
C ASP A 371 -44.52 11.53 57.46
N ALA A 372 -45.57 12.35 57.42
CA ALA A 372 -46.49 12.60 58.54
C ALA A 372 -47.55 11.49 58.77
N ALA A 373 -47.64 10.48 57.88
CA ALA A 373 -48.57 9.35 58.02
C ALA A 373 -47.92 8.11 58.67
N VAL A 374 -46.62 8.16 58.96
CA VAL A 374 -45.87 7.13 59.69
C VAL A 374 -45.90 7.48 61.20
N PRO A 375 -46.17 6.54 62.12
CA PRO A 375 -46.24 6.85 63.55
C PRO A 375 -44.94 7.47 64.11
N SER A 376 -45.04 8.69 64.64
CA SER A 376 -43.93 9.43 65.23
C SER A 376 -43.86 9.22 66.74
N GLU A 377 -43.11 8.22 67.18
CA GLU A 377 -42.63 8.18 68.57
C GLU A 377 -41.42 9.10 68.72
N TRP A 378 -41.45 9.96 69.76
CA TRP A 378 -40.55 11.07 70.06
C TRP A 378 -40.74 12.35 69.21
N GLN A 379 -41.05 13.46 69.90
CA GLN A 379 -41.37 14.79 69.36
C GLN A 379 -40.35 15.84 69.85
N LEU A 380 -40.32 17.04 69.23
CA LEU A 380 -40.71 18.34 69.84
C LEU A 380 -40.51 19.50 68.79
N PRO A 381 -41.11 20.71 68.96
CA PRO A 381 -41.44 21.60 67.82
C PRO A 381 -40.92 23.06 67.90
N ASP A 382 -41.08 23.85 66.82
CA ASP A 382 -41.64 25.22 66.87
C ASP A 382 -42.24 25.70 65.51
N ARG A 383 -42.78 26.94 65.51
CA ARG A 383 -43.56 27.72 64.51
C ARG A 383 -42.79 28.16 63.22
N THR A 384 -43.33 28.87 62.20
CA THR A 384 -44.54 29.75 62.04
C THR A 384 -44.93 29.96 60.53
N THR A 385 -46.21 30.30 60.23
CA THR A 385 -46.81 31.20 59.14
C THR A 385 -46.07 31.54 57.82
N ASP A 386 -46.68 31.86 56.65
CA ASP A 386 -48.10 31.99 56.22
C ASP A 386 -48.30 31.95 54.67
N ASP A 387 -49.49 31.50 54.25
CA ASP A 387 -50.42 31.84 53.12
C ASP A 387 -49.97 32.16 51.64
N ASP A 388 -50.99 32.43 50.80
CA ASP A 388 -51.09 32.94 49.42
C ASP A 388 -51.01 32.02 48.17
N ARG A 389 -52.09 31.24 47.97
CA ARG A 389 -53.11 31.40 46.89
C ARG A 389 -52.62 31.74 45.45
N ARG A 390 -52.75 30.86 44.43
CA ARG A 390 -53.94 30.40 43.62
C ARG A 390 -54.03 31.05 42.20
N LEU A 391 -54.87 30.46 41.32
CA LEU A 391 -55.44 30.97 40.03
C LEU A 391 -54.47 30.95 38.79
N TRP A 392 -54.78 30.51 37.55
CA TRP A 392 -55.90 29.82 36.84
C TRP A 392 -55.29 28.64 35.96
N GLY A 393 -55.76 28.01 34.85
CA GLY A 393 -56.89 28.02 33.87
C GLY A 393 -56.37 28.26 32.43
N ARG A 394 -56.36 27.38 31.39
CA ARG A 394 -57.27 26.42 30.69
C ARG A 394 -58.27 27.06 29.68
N PRO A 395 -58.67 26.41 28.52
CA PRO A 395 -58.26 25.14 27.87
C PRO A 395 -58.09 25.20 26.29
N TRP A 396 -58.22 24.04 25.60
CA TRP A 396 -58.03 23.72 24.15
C TRP A 396 -59.12 24.16 23.12
N ALA A 397 -58.76 24.15 21.82
CA ALA A 397 -59.58 23.89 20.61
C ALA A 397 -58.67 23.50 19.40
N ASP A 398 -59.20 22.81 18.35
CA ASP A 398 -58.42 21.89 17.46
C ASP A 398 -58.89 21.86 15.95
N ASP A 399 -58.52 20.82 15.16
CA ASP A 399 -59.00 20.32 13.81
C ASP A 399 -58.45 20.81 12.41
N ASP A 400 -57.62 19.95 11.76
CA ASP A 400 -57.68 19.31 10.41
C ASP A 400 -57.41 19.94 8.97
N PRO A 401 -57.08 19.12 7.91
CA PRO A 401 -56.27 19.53 6.70
C PRO A 401 -56.83 19.21 5.27
N ILE A 402 -56.09 19.55 4.18
CA ILE A 402 -56.40 19.26 2.73
C ILE A 402 -55.11 18.91 1.88
N VAL A 403 -55.26 18.22 0.73
CA VAL A 403 -54.23 17.68 -0.22
C VAL A 403 -54.59 17.97 -1.72
N VAL A 404 -53.63 17.98 -2.68
CA VAL A 404 -53.81 17.72 -4.16
C VAL A 404 -52.46 17.56 -4.93
N THR A 405 -52.43 17.05 -6.19
CA THR A 405 -51.23 16.59 -6.96
C THR A 405 -51.23 16.85 -8.50
N ASP A 406 -50.01 16.86 -9.12
CA ASP A 406 -49.65 16.60 -10.56
C ASP A 406 -50.16 17.54 -11.71
N PRO A 407 -49.71 17.45 -13.02
CA PRO A 407 -48.70 16.60 -13.73
C PRO A 407 -47.71 17.37 -14.68
N ALA A 408 -47.09 16.72 -15.71
CA ALA A 408 -46.00 17.23 -16.59
C ALA A 408 -46.08 16.85 -18.13
N LEU A 409 -45.15 17.37 -18.99
CA LEU A 409 -44.72 17.00 -20.40
C LEU A 409 -44.40 18.25 -21.29
N PRO A 410 -43.80 18.21 -22.53
CA PRO A 410 -42.84 17.28 -23.21
C PRO A 410 -41.63 18.00 -23.95
N PRO A 411 -40.73 17.28 -24.67
CA PRO A 411 -39.62 17.86 -25.48
C PRO A 411 -39.57 17.47 -26.99
N THR A 412 -38.63 18.06 -27.75
CA THR A 412 -38.16 17.74 -29.13
C THR A 412 -36.64 18.00 -29.21
N GLY A 413 -35.74 17.23 -29.86
CA GLY A 413 -35.80 16.43 -31.09
C GLY A 413 -35.08 17.20 -32.23
N SER A 414 -34.22 16.64 -33.10
CA SER A 414 -33.89 15.25 -33.49
C SER A 414 -32.40 14.88 -33.15
N ASP A 415 -31.50 14.16 -33.88
CA ASP A 415 -31.40 13.64 -35.28
C ASP A 415 -30.33 12.51 -35.43
N SER A 416 -29.97 12.14 -36.68
CA SER A 416 -29.02 11.10 -37.18
C SER A 416 -29.52 9.64 -37.17
N ASP A 417 -29.94 9.16 -38.36
CA ASP A 417 -30.72 7.92 -38.52
C ASP A 417 -29.88 6.65 -38.77
N GLN A 418 -29.21 6.18 -37.71
CA GLN A 418 -29.29 4.76 -37.35
C GLN A 418 -29.79 4.71 -35.90
N PRO A 419 -30.74 3.83 -35.53
CA PRO A 419 -31.24 3.78 -34.16
C PRO A 419 -30.11 3.41 -33.20
N GLU A 420 -29.73 4.36 -32.35
CA GLU A 420 -28.71 4.17 -31.32
C GLU A 420 -29.16 3.06 -30.37
N ARG A 421 -28.41 1.97 -30.32
CA ARG A 421 -28.77 0.78 -29.54
C ARG A 421 -28.11 0.86 -28.18
N TRP A 422 -28.88 0.58 -27.13
CA TRP A 422 -28.39 0.59 -25.75
C TRP A 422 -28.42 -0.83 -25.19
N LEU A 423 -27.31 -1.29 -24.62
CA LEU A 423 -27.27 -2.49 -23.80
C LEU A 423 -27.88 -2.16 -22.45
N SER A 424 -29.01 -2.77 -22.15
CA SER A 424 -29.88 -2.49 -21.01
C SER A 424 -29.83 -3.68 -20.05
N ALA A 425 -29.43 -3.44 -18.80
CA ALA A 425 -29.37 -4.45 -17.76
C ALA A 425 -30.11 -3.99 -16.49
N SER A 426 -30.84 -4.90 -15.85
CA SER A 426 -31.61 -4.62 -14.63
C SER A 426 -31.48 -5.79 -13.65
N ALA A 427 -31.20 -5.46 -12.39
CA ALA A 427 -31.10 -6.37 -11.26
C ALA A 427 -31.65 -5.66 -10.00
N PRO A 428 -32.02 -6.37 -8.92
CA PRO A 428 -32.43 -5.73 -7.69
C PRO A 428 -31.24 -5.02 -7.01
N ALA A 429 -31.35 -3.70 -6.80
CA ALA A 429 -30.29 -2.89 -6.18
C ALA A 429 -29.96 -3.31 -4.73
N ARG A 430 -30.86 -4.04 -4.08
CA ARG A 430 -30.67 -4.66 -2.76
C ARG A 430 -31.17 -6.09 -2.72
N ALA A 431 -30.52 -6.94 -1.92
CA ALA A 431 -30.94 -8.32 -1.66
C ALA A 431 -30.53 -8.79 -0.25
N ALA A 432 -31.25 -9.79 0.28
CA ALA A 432 -30.81 -10.51 1.48
C ALA A 432 -29.59 -11.40 1.16
N VAL A 433 -28.90 -11.92 2.19
CA VAL A 433 -27.96 -13.05 2.04
C VAL A 433 -28.74 -14.34 1.76
N ASP A 434 -28.15 -15.29 1.01
CA ASP A 434 -28.76 -16.53 0.50
C ASP A 434 -30.01 -16.33 -0.40
N ALA A 435 -30.33 -15.09 -0.79
CA ALA A 435 -31.37 -14.78 -1.75
C ALA A 435 -30.98 -15.16 -3.18
N GLU A 436 -31.97 -15.57 -3.97
CA GLU A 436 -31.87 -15.69 -5.42
C GLU A 436 -32.15 -14.33 -6.06
N ILE A 437 -31.31 -13.90 -7.00
CA ILE A 437 -31.45 -12.64 -7.73
C ILE A 437 -31.31 -12.87 -9.23
N ASP A 438 -32.06 -12.07 -9.98
CA ASP A 438 -32.16 -12.15 -11.43
C ASP A 438 -31.60 -10.87 -12.07
N LEU A 439 -30.65 -11.04 -13.00
CA LEU A 439 -30.12 -10.00 -13.88
C LEU A 439 -30.71 -10.20 -15.28
N LEU A 440 -31.65 -9.34 -15.67
CA LEU A 440 -32.22 -9.33 -17.02
C LEU A 440 -31.40 -8.41 -17.93
N VAL A 441 -31.03 -8.90 -19.11
CA VAL A 441 -30.25 -8.14 -20.10
C VAL A 441 -30.93 -8.17 -21.45
N ARG A 442 -31.05 -7.01 -22.10
CA ARG A 442 -31.60 -6.84 -23.45
C ARG A 442 -30.89 -5.72 -24.20
N VAL A 443 -31.09 -5.63 -25.51
CA VAL A 443 -30.69 -4.48 -26.33
C VAL A 443 -31.95 -3.72 -26.73
N VAL A 444 -31.96 -2.41 -26.48
CA VAL A 444 -33.10 -1.53 -26.76
C VAL A 444 -32.75 -0.50 -27.83
N THR A 445 -33.77 -0.02 -28.56
CA THR A 445 -33.61 0.96 -29.65
C THR A 445 -33.81 2.42 -29.24
N ALA A 446 -34.04 2.68 -27.95
CA ALA A 446 -34.06 4.01 -27.36
C ALA A 446 -33.54 3.94 -25.92
N ARG A 447 -32.82 4.98 -25.46
CA ARG A 447 -32.24 5.02 -24.11
C ARG A 447 -33.35 4.87 -23.03
N PRO A 448 -33.27 3.89 -22.11
CA PRO A 448 -34.18 3.78 -20.98
C PRO A 448 -34.19 5.03 -20.11
N THR A 449 -35.38 5.54 -19.80
CA THR A 449 -35.60 6.68 -18.88
C THR A 449 -36.07 6.23 -17.49
N SER A 450 -36.19 4.92 -17.26
CA SER A 450 -36.56 4.30 -15.99
C SER A 450 -35.32 4.09 -15.10
N GLY A 451 -35.38 4.55 -13.84
CA GLY A 451 -34.23 4.47 -12.91
C GLY A 451 -33.75 3.04 -12.59
N ASP A 452 -34.65 2.06 -12.63
CA ASP A 452 -34.39 0.67 -12.24
C ASP A 452 -33.63 -0.16 -13.31
N THR A 453 -32.87 0.49 -14.19
CA THR A 453 -32.21 -0.17 -15.34
C THR A 453 -30.96 0.62 -15.75
N THR A 454 -29.78 0.03 -15.55
CA THR A 454 -28.55 0.60 -16.10
C THR A 454 -28.53 0.38 -17.62
N SER A 455 -28.07 1.38 -18.37
CA SER A 455 -27.97 1.27 -19.82
C SER A 455 -26.79 2.03 -20.41
N ALA A 456 -26.04 1.36 -21.28
CA ALA A 456 -24.86 1.90 -21.96
C ALA A 456 -25.04 1.84 -23.48
N PRO A 457 -24.48 2.79 -24.25
CA PRO A 457 -24.57 2.77 -25.70
C PRO A 457 -23.73 1.62 -26.27
N LEU A 458 -24.27 0.93 -27.27
CA LEU A 458 -23.51 0.02 -28.12
C LEU A 458 -22.91 0.79 -29.29
N LYS A 459 -21.69 0.43 -29.67
CA LYS A 459 -21.08 0.86 -30.94
C LYS A 459 -22.03 0.51 -32.10
N ALA A 460 -22.08 1.36 -33.13
CA ALA A 460 -22.88 1.08 -34.32
C ALA A 460 -22.43 -0.23 -35.00
N PHE A 461 -23.37 -1.17 -35.21
CA PHE A 461 -23.17 -2.40 -35.98
C PHE A 461 -24.36 -2.62 -36.93
N ALA A 462 -24.07 -3.17 -38.11
CA ALA A 462 -25.10 -3.46 -39.10
C ALA A 462 -26.01 -4.62 -38.62
N VAL A 463 -27.32 -4.37 -38.57
CA VAL A 463 -28.34 -5.39 -38.25
C VAL A 463 -29.12 -5.74 -39.50
N PRO A 464 -28.91 -6.93 -40.11
CA PRO A 464 -29.71 -7.36 -41.26
C PRO A 464 -31.18 -7.51 -40.90
N ALA A 465 -32.07 -7.50 -41.90
CA ALA A 465 -33.52 -7.67 -41.72
C ALA A 465 -33.96 -8.99 -41.03
N ARG A 466 -33.04 -9.96 -40.86
CA ARG A 466 -33.25 -11.21 -40.10
C ARG A 466 -32.84 -11.11 -38.62
N GLY A 467 -32.45 -9.92 -38.17
CA GLY A 467 -31.77 -9.70 -36.89
C GLY A 467 -30.31 -10.16 -36.92
N VAL A 468 -29.59 -9.91 -35.83
CA VAL A 468 -28.20 -10.36 -35.63
C VAL A 468 -28.04 -10.96 -34.24
N ARG A 469 -27.16 -11.96 -34.08
CA ARG A 469 -26.88 -12.58 -32.78
C ARG A 469 -25.67 -11.94 -32.12
N LEU A 470 -25.87 -11.33 -30.97
CA LEU A 470 -24.80 -10.99 -30.05
C LEU A 470 -24.55 -12.17 -29.11
N THR A 471 -23.30 -12.34 -28.66
CA THR A 471 -22.97 -13.12 -27.47
C THR A 471 -22.89 -12.15 -26.30
N LEU A 472 -23.65 -12.41 -25.25
CA LEU A 472 -23.50 -11.74 -23.96
C LEU A 472 -22.65 -12.62 -23.04
N ILE A 473 -21.74 -11.99 -22.31
CA ILE A 473 -20.92 -12.61 -21.27
C ILE A 473 -21.09 -11.77 -19.99
N VAL A 474 -21.34 -12.42 -18.87
CA VAL A 474 -21.55 -11.78 -17.57
C VAL A 474 -20.44 -12.18 -16.61
N GLU A 475 -19.91 -11.21 -15.88
CA GLU A 475 -18.86 -11.35 -14.88
C GLU A 475 -19.40 -10.88 -13.54
N ALA A 476 -19.30 -11.71 -12.50
CA ALA A 476 -19.85 -11.44 -11.18
C ALA A 476 -18.85 -11.86 -10.07
N PRO A 477 -18.80 -11.14 -8.94
CA PRO A 477 -17.87 -11.41 -7.85
C PRO A 477 -18.28 -12.64 -7.03
N SER A 478 -17.38 -13.14 -6.19
CA SER A 478 -17.57 -14.33 -5.36
C SER A 478 -18.75 -14.26 -4.37
N GLY A 479 -19.24 -13.05 -4.07
CA GLY A 479 -20.46 -12.81 -3.29
C GLY A 479 -21.78 -13.02 -4.05
N LEU A 480 -21.72 -13.27 -5.36
CA LEU A 480 -22.85 -13.60 -6.23
C LEU A 480 -22.58 -14.92 -6.97
N ARG A 481 -22.92 -16.03 -6.33
CA ARG A 481 -22.74 -17.37 -6.88
C ARG A 481 -23.69 -17.61 -8.06
N GLN A 482 -23.13 -17.72 -9.26
CA GLN A 482 -23.80 -18.14 -10.48
C GLN A 482 -24.71 -19.38 -10.28
N LEU A 483 -25.95 -19.30 -10.80
CA LEU A 483 -26.88 -20.43 -10.94
C LEU A 483 -27.22 -20.75 -12.42
N GLY A 484 -27.35 -19.72 -13.27
CA GLY A 484 -27.56 -19.86 -14.73
C GLY A 484 -26.28 -19.73 -15.56
N PRO A 485 -26.29 -19.94 -16.89
CA PRO A 485 -25.10 -19.81 -17.73
C PRO A 485 -24.69 -18.34 -17.94
N LEU A 486 -23.44 -17.99 -17.59
CA LEU A 486 -22.87 -16.63 -17.76
C LEU A 486 -22.63 -16.21 -19.22
N ARG A 487 -22.69 -17.15 -20.18
CA ARG A 487 -22.55 -16.86 -21.62
C ARG A 487 -23.81 -17.28 -22.36
N GLN A 488 -24.49 -16.34 -23.00
CA GLN A 488 -25.75 -16.57 -23.72
C GLN A 488 -25.79 -15.83 -25.07
N ALA A 489 -26.62 -16.30 -26.00
CA ALA A 489 -26.77 -15.68 -27.32
C ALA A 489 -28.07 -14.88 -27.40
N LEU A 490 -27.95 -13.56 -27.61
CA LEU A 490 -29.06 -12.63 -27.71
C LEU A 490 -29.37 -12.31 -29.19
N LEU A 491 -30.61 -12.47 -29.63
CA LEU A 491 -31.05 -12.06 -30.96
C LEU A 491 -31.53 -10.60 -30.92
N VAL A 492 -30.83 -9.71 -31.62
CA VAL A 492 -31.16 -8.28 -31.75
C VAL A 492 -31.91 -8.04 -33.07
N PRO A 493 -33.20 -7.64 -33.04
CA PRO A 493 -33.97 -7.36 -34.26
C PRO A 493 -33.59 -6.05 -34.95
N ALA A 494 -33.90 -5.95 -36.24
CA ALA A 494 -33.53 -4.78 -37.06
C ALA A 494 -34.23 -3.48 -36.64
N ALA A 495 -35.49 -3.53 -36.18
CA ALA A 495 -36.32 -2.34 -35.93
C ALA A 495 -37.02 -2.31 -34.56
N THR A 496 -36.66 -3.20 -33.63
CA THR A 496 -37.23 -3.27 -32.28
C THR A 496 -36.14 -3.61 -31.25
N ASP A 497 -36.48 -3.42 -29.97
CA ASP A 497 -35.81 -4.05 -28.84
C ASP A 497 -35.70 -5.58 -29.03
N SER A 498 -34.72 -6.20 -28.37
CA SER A 498 -34.63 -7.65 -28.22
C SER A 498 -35.50 -8.16 -27.07
N GLU A 499 -35.93 -9.43 -27.18
CA GLU A 499 -36.32 -10.21 -26.00
C GLU A 499 -35.18 -10.21 -24.96
N PRO A 500 -35.48 -10.21 -23.65
CA PRO A 500 -34.45 -10.29 -22.62
C PRO A 500 -33.90 -11.72 -22.47
N VAL A 501 -32.62 -11.81 -22.12
CA VAL A 501 -32.03 -13.03 -21.54
C VAL A 501 -31.79 -12.82 -20.05
N LEU A 502 -31.74 -13.93 -19.30
CA LEU A 502 -31.71 -13.92 -17.84
C LEU A 502 -30.44 -14.60 -17.31
N PHE A 503 -29.79 -13.95 -16.34
CA PHE A 503 -28.66 -14.50 -15.58
C PHE A 503 -29.01 -14.51 -14.09
N THR A 504 -29.20 -15.71 -13.54
CA THR A 504 -29.62 -15.90 -12.13
C THR A 504 -28.42 -16.23 -11.25
N PHE A 505 -28.39 -15.62 -10.06
CA PHE A 505 -27.34 -15.75 -9.05
C PHE A 505 -27.94 -16.00 -7.65
N ARG A 506 -27.14 -16.56 -6.75
CA ARG A 506 -27.41 -16.58 -5.31
C ARG A 506 -26.41 -15.71 -4.57
N THR A 507 -26.89 -14.81 -3.73
CA THR A 507 -26.06 -13.95 -2.87
C THR A 507 -25.41 -14.78 -1.76
N THR A 508 -24.10 -14.69 -1.59
CA THR A 508 -23.32 -15.52 -0.64
C THR A 508 -22.56 -14.72 0.43
N SER A 509 -22.31 -13.42 0.21
CA SER A 509 -21.68 -12.56 1.22
C SER A 509 -22.33 -11.16 1.28
N PRO A 510 -22.46 -10.56 2.48
CA PRO A 510 -22.81 -9.14 2.60
C PRO A 510 -21.78 -8.24 1.91
N GLY A 511 -22.23 -7.17 1.27
CA GLY A 511 -21.36 -6.23 0.55
C GLY A 511 -22.04 -5.59 -0.65
N LEU A 512 -21.35 -4.66 -1.30
CA LEU A 512 -21.72 -4.14 -2.61
C LEU A 512 -21.00 -4.95 -3.68
N HIS A 513 -21.75 -5.56 -4.59
CA HIS A 513 -21.24 -6.44 -5.63
C HIS A 513 -21.52 -5.83 -7.00
N ASP A 514 -20.49 -5.55 -7.79
CA ASP A 514 -20.63 -5.00 -9.15
C ASP A 514 -20.62 -6.13 -10.19
N VAL A 515 -21.52 -6.08 -11.17
CA VAL A 515 -21.75 -7.14 -12.17
C VAL A 515 -21.61 -6.54 -13.56
N THR A 516 -20.57 -6.97 -14.28
CA THR A 516 -20.27 -6.49 -15.63
C THR A 516 -20.97 -7.39 -16.65
N VAL A 517 -21.58 -6.78 -17.67
CA VAL A 517 -22.16 -7.49 -18.82
C VAL A 517 -21.54 -6.97 -20.11
N THR A 518 -20.80 -7.81 -20.82
CA THR A 518 -20.16 -7.47 -22.10
C THR A 518 -20.91 -8.08 -23.29
N ALA A 519 -20.97 -7.35 -24.41
CA ALA A 519 -21.68 -7.73 -25.63
C ALA A 519 -20.76 -7.82 -26.84
N TRP A 520 -20.89 -8.92 -27.60
CA TRP A 520 -19.95 -9.31 -28.65
C TRP A 520 -20.67 -9.72 -29.94
N LEU A 521 -20.28 -9.15 -31.08
CA LEU A 521 -20.75 -9.55 -32.41
C LEU A 521 -19.65 -10.35 -33.13
N GLY A 522 -19.78 -11.66 -33.19
CA GLY A 522 -18.87 -12.54 -33.95
C GLY A 522 -17.39 -12.52 -33.53
N GLY A 523 -17.09 -11.98 -32.35
CA GLY A 523 -15.72 -11.72 -31.86
C GLY A 523 -15.41 -10.24 -31.65
N THR A 524 -16.17 -9.32 -32.26
CA THR A 524 -16.02 -7.88 -32.06
C THR A 524 -16.78 -7.41 -30.82
N PHE A 525 -16.10 -6.79 -29.86
CA PHE A 525 -16.73 -6.13 -28.71
C PHE A 525 -17.56 -4.91 -29.14
N VAL A 526 -18.88 -4.95 -28.92
CA VAL A 526 -19.82 -3.88 -29.29
C VAL A 526 -20.22 -2.98 -28.11
N GLY A 527 -20.02 -3.39 -26.86
CA GLY A 527 -20.22 -2.55 -25.67
C GLY A 527 -20.45 -3.35 -24.40
N GLU A 528 -20.61 -2.67 -23.26
CA GLU A 528 -20.77 -3.28 -21.94
C GLU A 528 -21.62 -2.41 -21.00
N VAL A 529 -22.14 -2.99 -19.92
CA VAL A 529 -22.88 -2.28 -18.86
C VAL A 529 -22.58 -2.89 -17.48
N HIS A 530 -22.51 -2.04 -16.46
CA HIS A 530 -22.23 -2.41 -15.05
C HIS A 530 -23.49 -2.31 -14.20
N VAL A 531 -23.69 -3.21 -13.24
CA VAL A 531 -24.89 -3.26 -12.37
C VAL A 531 -24.50 -3.65 -10.95
N GLN A 532 -24.80 -2.80 -9.98
CA GLN A 532 -24.42 -3.00 -8.58
C GLN A 532 -25.56 -3.60 -7.74
N VAL A 533 -25.25 -4.57 -6.89
CA VAL A 533 -26.20 -5.21 -5.97
C VAL A 533 -25.68 -5.13 -4.54
N ALA A 534 -26.42 -4.46 -3.65
CA ALA A 534 -26.08 -4.38 -2.22
C ALA A 534 -26.72 -5.52 -1.43
N VAL A 535 -25.92 -6.49 -1.03
CA VAL A 535 -26.34 -7.65 -0.21
C VAL A 535 -26.22 -7.32 1.28
N GLY A 536 -27.28 -7.53 2.03
CA GLY A 536 -27.34 -7.23 3.48
C GLY A 536 -28.11 -8.25 4.29
N VAL A 537 -27.72 -8.44 5.56
CA VAL A 537 -28.42 -9.35 6.48
C VAL A 537 -29.81 -8.79 6.80
N GLY A 538 -30.87 -9.49 6.36
CA GLY A 538 -32.26 -9.07 6.56
C GLY A 538 -32.74 -7.95 5.61
N ALA A 539 -32.00 -7.63 4.55
CA ALA A 539 -32.43 -6.63 3.58
C ALA A 539 -33.59 -7.15 2.70
N ALA A 540 -34.69 -6.40 2.64
CA ALA A 540 -35.75 -6.65 1.66
C ALA A 540 -35.30 -6.17 0.27
N SER A 541 -35.61 -6.96 -0.77
CA SER A 541 -35.23 -6.61 -2.14
C SER A 541 -36.01 -5.40 -2.65
N THR A 542 -35.28 -4.36 -3.08
CA THR A 542 -35.87 -3.15 -3.66
C THR A 542 -35.16 -2.76 -4.96
N PRO A 543 -35.90 -2.25 -5.98
CA PRO A 543 -35.31 -1.53 -7.10
C PRO A 543 -34.51 -0.30 -6.65
N GLY A 544 -33.65 0.22 -7.51
CA GLY A 544 -32.81 1.37 -7.21
C GLY A 544 -32.06 1.90 -8.42
N SER A 545 -31.67 3.17 -8.36
CA SER A 545 -30.99 3.88 -9.44
C SER A 545 -29.47 3.73 -9.37
N HIS A 546 -28.84 3.38 -10.49
CA HIS A 546 -27.40 3.21 -10.62
C HIS A 546 -26.77 4.31 -11.49
N SER A 547 -25.48 4.57 -11.29
CA SER A 547 -24.69 5.54 -12.07
C SER A 547 -23.85 4.84 -13.14
N LEU A 548 -23.53 5.54 -14.23
CA LEU A 548 -22.88 4.97 -15.41
C LEU A 548 -21.37 5.19 -15.41
N GLY A 549 -20.62 4.10 -15.51
CA GLY A 549 -19.21 4.10 -15.93
C GLY A 549 -19.09 3.56 -17.36
N GLU A 550 -18.47 4.31 -18.26
CA GLU A 550 -18.26 3.94 -19.66
C GLU A 550 -16.81 3.49 -19.87
N MET A 551 -16.59 2.22 -20.24
CA MET A 551 -15.24 1.68 -20.40
C MET A 551 -14.70 1.87 -21.82
N ALA A 552 -13.55 2.55 -21.93
CA ALA A 552 -12.89 2.84 -23.19
C ALA A 552 -12.01 1.66 -23.63
N ALA A 553 -12.53 0.87 -24.58
CA ALA A 553 -11.89 -0.34 -25.10
C ALA A 553 -10.39 -0.18 -25.41
N LEU A 554 -9.62 -1.24 -25.13
CA LEU A 554 -8.23 -1.39 -25.54
C LEU A 554 -8.17 -1.57 -27.07
N VAL A 555 -7.91 -0.46 -27.77
CA VAL A 555 -7.54 -0.48 -29.20
C VAL A 555 -6.04 -0.74 -29.26
N GLY A 556 -5.67 -1.90 -29.80
CA GLY A 556 -4.28 -2.28 -30.09
C GLY A 556 -3.64 -1.37 -31.15
N ARG A 557 -2.33 -1.51 -31.32
CA ARG A 557 -1.53 -0.66 -32.19
C ARG A 557 -0.37 -1.48 -32.73
N ALA A 558 -0.07 -1.34 -34.01
CA ALA A 558 1.03 -2.05 -34.66
C ALA A 558 2.35 -1.91 -33.87
N GLY A 559 2.90 -3.03 -33.42
CA GLY A 559 4.10 -3.13 -32.60
C GLY A 559 3.90 -2.88 -31.10
N GLU A 560 2.66 -2.74 -30.60
CA GLU A 560 2.37 -2.60 -29.17
C GLU A 560 1.89 -3.92 -28.56
N ALA A 561 2.72 -4.48 -27.67
CA ALA A 561 2.27 -5.53 -26.77
C ALA A 561 1.56 -4.91 -25.57
N THR A 562 0.36 -5.36 -25.23
CA THR A 562 -0.31 -5.04 -23.97
C THR A 562 -0.49 -6.30 -23.14
N LEU A 563 0.14 -6.34 -21.97
CA LEU A 563 -0.14 -7.33 -20.93
C LEU A 563 -1.23 -6.80 -20.01
N GLN A 564 -2.43 -7.39 -20.08
CA GLN A 564 -3.49 -7.14 -19.12
C GLN A 564 -3.27 -8.01 -17.87
N VAL A 565 -3.34 -7.38 -16.70
CA VAL A 565 -3.15 -8.01 -15.38
C VAL A 565 -4.40 -7.74 -14.55
N LEU A 566 -5.18 -8.80 -14.29
CA LEU A 566 -6.36 -8.77 -13.42
C LEU A 566 -6.05 -9.53 -12.12
N LEU A 567 -6.77 -9.19 -11.04
CA LEU A 567 -6.70 -9.90 -9.77
C LEU A 567 -8.09 -10.47 -9.45
N GLN A 568 -8.23 -11.80 -9.48
CA GLN A 568 -9.48 -12.51 -9.22
C GLN A 568 -9.37 -13.29 -7.90
N GLY A 569 -9.75 -12.65 -6.80
CA GLY A 569 -9.43 -13.15 -5.46
C GLY A 569 -7.92 -13.19 -5.26
N ASP A 570 -7.41 -14.30 -4.71
CA ASP A 570 -5.97 -14.49 -4.43
C ASP A 570 -5.18 -15.05 -5.63
N GLN A 571 -5.63 -14.78 -6.86
CA GLN A 571 -5.00 -15.26 -8.08
C GLN A 571 -4.94 -14.14 -9.14
N TYR A 572 -3.74 -13.91 -9.69
CA TYR A 572 -3.59 -13.06 -10.86
C TYR A 572 -4.09 -13.79 -12.12
N LEU A 573 -4.80 -13.09 -13.00
CA LEU A 573 -5.02 -13.52 -14.38
C LEU A 573 -4.23 -12.62 -15.31
N PHE A 574 -3.59 -13.23 -16.31
CA PHE A 574 -2.79 -12.53 -17.29
C PHE A 574 -3.37 -12.76 -18.68
N GLN A 575 -3.40 -11.71 -19.51
CA GLN A 575 -3.75 -11.86 -20.92
C GLN A 575 -2.88 -10.97 -21.79
N LEU A 576 -2.24 -11.56 -22.79
CA LEU A 576 -1.34 -10.86 -23.70
C LEU A 576 -2.08 -10.49 -24.98
N MET A 577 -1.89 -9.26 -25.43
CA MET A 577 -2.38 -8.73 -26.70
C MET A 577 -1.20 -8.19 -27.49
N VAL A 578 -1.15 -8.45 -28.80
CA VAL A 578 -0.24 -7.78 -29.73
C VAL A 578 -1.03 -7.44 -30.99
N ASP A 579 -0.95 -6.19 -31.44
CA ASP A 579 -1.68 -5.68 -32.61
C ASP A 579 -3.20 -5.95 -32.50
N ASP A 580 -3.74 -6.87 -33.31
CA ASP A 580 -5.14 -7.34 -33.26
C ASP A 580 -5.26 -8.80 -32.73
N GLU A 581 -4.16 -9.46 -32.37
CA GLU A 581 -4.14 -10.82 -31.81
C GLU A 581 -4.26 -10.83 -30.28
N LEU A 582 -5.22 -11.61 -29.78
CA LEU A 582 -5.52 -11.80 -28.36
C LEU A 582 -5.18 -13.24 -27.96
N PHE A 583 -4.20 -13.40 -27.06
CA PHE A 583 -3.86 -14.71 -26.50
C PHE A 583 -4.91 -15.17 -25.49
N ASP A 584 -5.01 -16.48 -25.25
CA ASP A 584 -5.85 -17.04 -24.19
C ASP A 584 -5.41 -16.51 -22.81
N THR A 585 -6.38 -16.28 -21.92
CA THR A 585 -6.13 -15.83 -20.55
C THR A 585 -5.39 -16.93 -19.75
N VAL A 586 -4.19 -16.60 -19.27
CA VAL A 586 -3.32 -17.52 -18.52
C VAL A 586 -3.48 -17.27 -17.00
N PRO A 587 -3.90 -18.27 -16.22
CA PRO A 587 -4.00 -18.12 -14.76
C PRO A 587 -2.61 -18.12 -14.10
N GLY A 588 -2.41 -17.17 -13.18
CA GLY A 588 -1.26 -17.09 -12.29
C GLY A 588 -1.22 -18.21 -11.25
N ALA A 589 -0.11 -18.33 -10.53
CA ALA A 589 -0.10 -19.10 -9.30
C ALA A 589 -1.05 -18.47 -8.26
N THR A 590 -1.81 -19.30 -7.53
CA THR A 590 -2.56 -18.84 -6.36
C THR A 590 -1.59 -18.40 -5.27
N LEU A 591 -1.87 -17.27 -4.63
CA LEU A 591 -0.95 -16.61 -3.70
C LEU A 591 -0.86 -17.39 -2.36
N ALA A 592 0.18 -18.22 -2.23
CA ALA A 592 0.44 -19.02 -1.02
C ALA A 592 0.81 -18.18 0.22
N ALA A 593 1.12 -16.89 0.03
CA ALA A 593 1.30 -15.88 1.07
C ALA A 593 0.94 -14.50 0.47
N ASN A 594 0.68 -13.50 1.31
CA ASN A 594 0.38 -12.15 0.85
C ASN A 594 1.56 -11.55 0.05
N PRO A 595 1.41 -11.28 -1.26
CA PRO A 595 2.52 -10.83 -2.12
C PRO A 595 3.08 -9.47 -1.68
N MET A 596 2.31 -8.65 -0.98
CA MET A 596 2.77 -7.37 -0.44
C MET A 596 3.97 -7.54 0.51
N VAL A 597 4.09 -8.66 1.23
CA VAL A 597 5.21 -8.92 2.15
C VAL A 597 6.50 -9.18 1.36
N ALA A 598 6.43 -10.00 0.31
CA ALA A 598 7.57 -10.27 -0.57
C ALA A 598 7.99 -9.02 -1.36
N LEU A 599 7.01 -8.23 -1.81
CA LEU A 599 7.22 -6.96 -2.48
C LEU A 599 7.87 -5.92 -1.56
N GLU A 600 7.40 -5.78 -0.32
CA GLU A 600 7.97 -4.84 0.65
C GLU A 600 9.40 -5.23 1.04
N HIS A 601 9.69 -6.52 1.22
CA HIS A 601 11.06 -7.00 1.43
C HIS A 601 11.98 -6.69 0.23
N ALA A 602 11.47 -6.80 -1.01
CA ALA A 602 12.20 -6.37 -2.20
C ALA A 602 12.40 -4.84 -2.22
N ARG A 603 11.38 -4.04 -1.88
CA ARG A 603 11.44 -2.57 -1.79
C ARG A 603 12.46 -2.10 -0.75
N GLN A 604 12.45 -2.70 0.44
CA GLN A 604 13.42 -2.44 1.51
C GLN A 604 14.85 -2.85 1.10
N THR A 605 15.02 -3.95 0.34
CA THR A 605 16.32 -4.31 -0.24
C THR A 605 16.81 -3.20 -1.19
N LEU A 606 15.98 -2.79 -2.16
CA LEU A 606 16.31 -1.75 -3.15
C LEU A 606 16.61 -0.39 -2.48
N ARG A 607 15.88 -0.07 -1.40
CA ARG A 607 16.09 1.11 -0.54
C ARG A 607 17.45 1.15 0.13
N THR A 608 17.98 0.01 0.61
CA THR A 608 19.35 -0.04 1.17
C THR A 608 20.43 0.03 0.08
N MET A 609 20.12 -0.40 -1.14
CA MET A 609 21.03 -0.30 -2.29
C MET A 609 21.13 1.13 -2.81
N SER A 610 20.01 1.84 -3.00
CA SER A 610 20.02 3.25 -3.42
C SER A 610 20.68 4.16 -2.37
N LYS A 611 20.45 3.92 -1.07
CA LYS A 611 21.17 4.60 0.03
C LYS A 611 22.66 4.27 0.12
N GLY A 612 23.18 3.34 -0.68
CA GLY A 612 24.58 2.89 -0.64
C GLY A 612 24.96 2.08 0.60
N SER A 613 24.00 1.78 1.48
CA SER A 613 24.23 1.11 2.77
C SER A 613 24.17 -0.42 2.70
N SER A 614 23.99 -1.00 1.50
CA SER A 614 23.84 -2.46 1.30
C SER A 614 25.13 -3.28 1.49
N GLY A 615 26.30 -2.64 1.60
CA GLY A 615 27.60 -3.31 1.72
C GLY A 615 28.10 -4.04 0.46
N TYR A 616 27.31 -4.14 -0.60
CA TYR A 616 27.71 -4.76 -1.85
C TYR A 616 28.64 -3.88 -2.70
N THR A 617 29.62 -4.49 -3.36
CA THR A 617 30.33 -3.88 -4.49
C THR A 617 29.35 -3.67 -5.66
N ALA A 618 29.60 -2.69 -6.53
CA ALA A 618 28.72 -2.42 -7.69
C ALA A 618 28.48 -3.65 -8.59
N ARG A 619 29.44 -4.56 -8.71
CA ARG A 619 29.28 -5.84 -9.44
C ARG A 619 28.33 -6.80 -8.72
N ASN A 620 28.38 -6.88 -7.40
CA ASN A 620 27.51 -7.74 -6.61
C ASN A 620 26.11 -7.14 -6.45
N ALA A 621 26.00 -5.80 -6.38
CA ALA A 621 24.74 -5.08 -6.44
C ALA A 621 24.01 -5.35 -7.78
N ALA A 622 24.69 -5.19 -8.92
CA ALA A 622 24.12 -5.51 -10.23
C ALA A 622 23.65 -6.97 -10.33
N LYS A 623 24.45 -7.94 -9.84
CA LYS A 623 24.04 -9.36 -9.73
C LYS A 623 22.82 -9.56 -8.83
N ARG A 624 22.71 -8.83 -7.72
CA ARG A 624 21.57 -8.90 -6.79
C ARG A 624 20.29 -8.40 -7.46
N LEU A 625 20.36 -7.29 -8.20
CA LEU A 625 19.23 -6.78 -8.99
C LEU A 625 18.79 -7.80 -10.05
N GLN A 626 19.75 -8.37 -10.82
CA GLN A 626 19.46 -9.42 -11.81
C GLN A 626 18.78 -10.63 -11.17
N SER A 627 19.28 -11.11 -10.03
CA SER A 627 18.70 -12.25 -9.30
C SER A 627 17.28 -11.96 -8.79
N MET A 628 17.01 -10.73 -8.34
CA MET A 628 15.67 -10.31 -7.93
C MET A 628 14.69 -10.26 -9.11
N GLY A 629 15.12 -9.71 -10.26
CA GLY A 629 14.29 -9.67 -11.46
C GLY A 629 14.01 -11.05 -12.07
N ILE A 630 14.96 -11.98 -12.01
CA ILE A 630 14.78 -13.38 -12.41
C ILE A 630 13.81 -14.09 -11.46
N GLY A 631 13.92 -13.84 -10.14
CA GLY A 631 12.98 -14.38 -9.15
C GLY A 631 11.53 -13.94 -9.37
N LEU A 632 11.31 -12.68 -9.77
CA LEU A 632 9.98 -12.20 -10.18
C LEU A 632 9.50 -12.88 -11.47
N TRP A 633 10.37 -13.01 -12.48
CA TRP A 633 10.03 -13.68 -13.74
C TRP A 633 9.64 -15.15 -13.55
N ASP A 634 10.41 -15.92 -12.79
CA ASP A 634 10.13 -17.34 -12.57
C ASP A 634 8.99 -17.59 -11.59
N GLY A 635 8.91 -16.81 -10.50
CA GLY A 635 7.94 -17.01 -9.43
C GLY A 635 6.55 -16.43 -9.70
N MET A 636 6.41 -15.42 -10.57
CA MET A 636 5.13 -14.73 -10.78
C MET A 636 4.53 -14.90 -12.18
N VAL A 637 5.37 -15.07 -13.21
CA VAL A 637 4.90 -15.18 -14.60
C VAL A 637 4.70 -16.67 -14.94
N PRO A 638 3.47 -17.13 -15.26
CA PRO A 638 3.24 -18.52 -15.64
C PRO A 638 4.08 -18.94 -16.83
N ARG A 639 4.54 -20.19 -16.86
CA ARG A 639 5.38 -20.72 -17.94
C ARG A 639 4.76 -20.48 -19.31
N GLU A 640 3.45 -20.69 -19.42
CA GLU A 640 2.67 -20.55 -20.64
C GLU A 640 2.71 -19.10 -21.16
N LEU A 641 2.67 -18.11 -20.26
CA LEU A 641 2.84 -16.69 -20.59
C LEU A 641 4.31 -16.34 -20.91
N ARG A 642 5.29 -17.00 -20.25
CA ARG A 642 6.71 -16.86 -20.60
C ARG A 642 6.99 -17.40 -22.01
N GLU A 643 6.38 -18.51 -22.39
CA GLU A 643 6.43 -19.10 -23.74
C GLU A 643 5.75 -18.18 -24.78
N GLN A 644 4.55 -17.65 -24.48
CA GLN A 644 3.88 -16.62 -25.31
C GLN A 644 4.78 -15.40 -25.53
N PHE A 645 5.33 -14.81 -24.46
CA PHE A 645 6.25 -13.66 -24.54
C PHE A 645 7.44 -13.94 -25.47
N TRP A 646 8.14 -15.06 -25.29
CA TRP A 646 9.29 -15.39 -26.13
C TRP A 646 8.91 -15.69 -27.58
N SER A 647 7.69 -16.18 -27.86
CA SER A 647 7.22 -16.44 -29.24
C SER A 647 6.95 -15.17 -30.05
N ILE A 648 6.61 -14.05 -29.39
CA ILE A 648 6.29 -12.77 -30.04
C ILE A 648 7.32 -11.66 -29.76
N ARG A 649 8.36 -11.95 -28.97
CA ARG A 649 9.37 -11.01 -28.46
C ARG A 649 9.93 -10.06 -29.53
N ASP A 650 10.22 -10.55 -30.72
CA ASP A 650 10.82 -9.76 -31.82
C ASP A 650 9.80 -8.94 -32.63
N GLN A 651 8.50 -9.06 -32.31
CA GLN A 651 7.41 -8.24 -32.87
C GLN A 651 7.12 -7.01 -32.00
N ILE A 652 7.60 -7.00 -30.74
CA ILE A 652 7.33 -5.96 -29.75
C ILE A 652 8.22 -4.74 -30.01
N SER A 653 7.62 -3.57 -30.21
CA SER A 653 8.31 -2.27 -30.25
C SER A 653 8.06 -1.41 -29.01
N MET A 654 6.95 -1.66 -28.29
CA MET A 654 6.53 -0.99 -27.06
C MET A 654 5.66 -1.94 -26.22
N PHE A 655 5.73 -1.82 -24.90
CA PHE A 655 5.10 -2.75 -23.95
C PHE A 655 4.27 -1.99 -22.92
N THR A 656 2.96 -2.26 -22.87
CA THR A 656 2.01 -1.61 -21.96
C THR A 656 1.48 -2.63 -20.95
N ILE A 657 1.55 -2.32 -19.65
CA ILE A 657 0.91 -3.10 -18.59
C ILE A 657 -0.44 -2.47 -18.27
N ALA A 658 -1.55 -3.17 -18.55
CA ALA A 658 -2.90 -2.71 -18.27
C ALA A 658 -3.44 -3.36 -16.99
N SER A 659 -3.62 -2.57 -15.92
CA SER A 659 -4.23 -3.05 -14.68
C SER A 659 -5.01 -1.96 -13.94
N ALA A 660 -5.87 -2.36 -13.01
CA ALA A 660 -6.55 -1.46 -12.08
C ALA A 660 -6.07 -1.61 -10.62
N ARG A 661 -5.36 -2.70 -10.29
CA ARG A 661 -5.06 -3.10 -8.89
C ARG A 661 -3.69 -3.75 -8.68
N ASP A 662 -2.85 -3.74 -9.71
CA ASP A 662 -1.54 -4.41 -9.69
C ASP A 662 -0.44 -3.54 -9.07
N THR A 663 0.20 -4.05 -8.03
CA THR A 663 1.34 -3.42 -7.34
C THR A 663 2.70 -3.98 -7.78
N LEU A 664 2.72 -4.98 -8.69
CA LEU A 664 3.94 -5.71 -9.03
C LEU A 664 4.96 -4.83 -9.77
N PRO A 665 6.27 -4.92 -9.47
CA PRO A 665 7.29 -4.06 -10.06
C PRO A 665 7.78 -4.64 -11.39
N TRP A 666 6.94 -4.59 -12.43
CA TRP A 666 7.29 -5.01 -13.80
C TRP A 666 8.57 -4.38 -14.33
N GLU A 667 8.87 -3.17 -13.87
CA GLU A 667 10.07 -2.42 -14.20
C GLU A 667 11.36 -3.12 -13.72
N LEU A 668 11.27 -4.01 -12.74
CA LEU A 668 12.35 -4.84 -12.19
C LEU A 668 12.40 -6.27 -12.78
N VAL A 669 11.40 -6.69 -13.57
CA VAL A 669 11.32 -8.05 -14.12
C VAL A 669 12.45 -8.31 -15.13
N TYR A 670 13.04 -9.50 -15.07
CA TYR A 670 14.15 -9.94 -15.94
C TYR A 670 13.76 -11.18 -16.76
N PRO A 671 13.21 -11.00 -17.97
CA PRO A 671 12.84 -12.12 -18.82
C PRO A 671 14.08 -12.93 -19.25
N VAL A 672 14.10 -14.22 -18.87
CA VAL A 672 15.17 -15.16 -19.21
C VAL A 672 14.58 -16.54 -19.59
N ALA A 673 15.24 -17.24 -20.51
CA ALA A 673 14.98 -18.63 -20.86
C ALA A 673 16.29 -19.33 -21.31
N PRO A 674 16.34 -20.67 -21.44
CA PRO A 674 17.57 -21.38 -21.83
C PRO A 674 18.11 -20.93 -23.20
N GLY A 675 19.26 -20.25 -23.20
CA GLY A 675 19.87 -19.66 -24.40
C GLY A 675 19.31 -18.30 -24.82
N GLN A 676 18.37 -17.73 -24.05
CA GLN A 676 17.78 -16.40 -24.27
C GLN A 676 17.92 -15.54 -23.01
N ASP A 677 18.91 -14.65 -23.02
CA ASP A 677 19.08 -13.57 -22.05
C ASP A 677 19.15 -12.25 -22.82
N ALA A 678 18.26 -11.32 -22.50
CA ALA A 678 18.12 -10.03 -23.15
C ALA A 678 18.03 -8.86 -22.15
N GLY A 679 18.37 -9.09 -20.87
CA GLY A 679 18.29 -8.06 -19.83
C GLY A 679 16.88 -7.82 -19.28
N PHE A 680 16.75 -6.78 -18.45
CA PHE A 680 15.48 -6.39 -17.82
C PHE A 680 14.42 -6.02 -18.88
N LEU A 681 13.14 -6.22 -18.57
CA LEU A 681 12.03 -5.90 -19.49
C LEU A 681 12.09 -4.45 -20.01
N VAL A 682 12.51 -3.52 -19.14
CA VAL A 682 12.67 -2.07 -19.43
C VAL A 682 13.95 -1.71 -20.18
N GLU A 683 14.91 -2.65 -20.29
CA GLU A 683 16.06 -2.50 -21.19
C GLU A 683 15.66 -2.93 -22.60
N GLN A 684 14.87 -4.00 -22.71
CA GLN A 684 14.38 -4.54 -23.98
C GLN A 684 13.41 -3.59 -24.69
N PHE A 685 12.43 -3.03 -23.96
CA PHE A 685 11.32 -2.27 -24.55
C PHE A 685 11.01 -0.96 -23.81
N PRO A 686 10.36 0.01 -24.48
CA PRO A 686 9.57 1.05 -23.85
C PRO A 686 8.43 0.45 -23.00
N VAL A 687 8.63 0.33 -21.69
CA VAL A 687 7.63 -0.19 -20.74
C VAL A 687 6.88 0.94 -20.04
N LEU A 688 5.55 0.98 -20.18
CA LEU A 688 4.65 1.88 -19.47
C LEU A 688 3.48 1.11 -18.82
N ARG A 689 2.80 1.77 -17.89
CA ARG A 689 1.55 1.32 -17.27
C ARG A 689 0.34 2.05 -17.84
N ARG A 690 -0.83 1.44 -17.72
CA ARG A 690 -2.14 2.01 -18.06
C ARG A 690 -3.19 1.55 -17.07
N LEU A 691 -3.99 2.48 -16.54
CA LEU A 691 -5.21 2.09 -15.84
C LEU A 691 -6.29 1.66 -16.82
N HIS A 692 -7.09 0.65 -16.45
CA HIS A 692 -8.37 0.42 -17.10
C HIS A 692 -9.17 1.74 -17.14
N ASN A 693 -9.77 2.03 -18.30
CA ASN A 693 -10.49 3.28 -18.62
C ASN A 693 -9.66 4.56 -18.73
N GLN A 694 -8.33 4.53 -18.56
CA GLN A 694 -7.48 5.68 -18.87
C GLN A 694 -7.60 6.07 -20.35
N ARG A 695 -7.91 7.34 -20.61
CA ARG A 695 -7.93 7.95 -21.95
C ARG A 695 -6.49 8.11 -22.49
N ARG A 696 -6.23 7.66 -23.72
CA ARG A 696 -4.93 7.87 -24.38
C ARG A 696 -4.73 9.34 -24.79
N ALA A 697 -3.90 10.05 -24.03
CA ALA A 697 -3.40 11.37 -24.42
C ALA A 697 -2.35 11.21 -25.54
N LYS A 698 -2.72 11.54 -26.77
CA LYS A 698 -1.79 11.48 -27.93
C LYS A 698 -0.69 12.56 -27.87
N SER A 699 -0.92 13.65 -27.15
CA SER A 699 0.11 14.66 -26.88
C SER A 699 -0.11 15.42 -25.57
N VAL A 700 0.99 15.72 -24.88
CA VAL A 700 1.04 16.51 -23.64
C VAL A 700 1.62 17.90 -23.89
N SER A 701 1.11 18.91 -23.18
CA SER A 701 1.73 20.24 -23.18
C SER A 701 2.99 20.22 -22.31
N LEU A 702 4.03 20.97 -22.71
CA LEU A 702 5.15 21.35 -21.85
C LEU A 702 5.15 22.86 -21.52
N GLN A 703 4.06 23.56 -21.86
CA GLN A 703 3.76 24.91 -21.39
C GLN A 703 3.00 24.85 -20.06
N GLU A 704 2.75 25.99 -19.42
CA GLU A 704 1.94 26.08 -18.19
C GLU A 704 2.45 25.12 -17.10
N ALA A 705 3.77 25.22 -16.84
CA ALA A 705 4.49 24.33 -15.94
C ALA A 705 4.61 24.93 -14.52
N SER A 706 4.00 24.28 -13.55
CA SER A 706 4.09 24.59 -12.12
C SER A 706 5.01 23.61 -11.41
N PHE A 707 5.83 24.13 -10.50
CA PHE A 707 6.91 23.41 -9.84
C PHE A 707 6.67 23.34 -8.33
N VAL A 708 6.33 22.16 -7.81
CA VAL A 708 6.02 21.92 -6.40
C VAL A 708 7.30 21.64 -5.64
N VAL A 709 7.69 22.58 -4.76
CA VAL A 709 8.96 22.58 -4.02
C VAL A 709 8.72 23.12 -2.60
N PRO A 710 8.31 22.27 -1.64
CA PRO A 710 8.20 22.61 -0.22
C PRO A 710 9.54 23.09 0.37
N ALA A 711 9.52 23.74 1.53
CA ALA A 711 10.72 24.27 2.19
C ALA A 711 11.75 23.17 2.51
N GLU A 712 11.31 21.99 2.95
CA GLU A 712 12.18 20.82 3.21
C GLU A 712 12.37 19.94 1.96
N SER A 713 12.61 20.55 0.79
CA SER A 713 12.88 19.82 -0.45
C SER A 713 14.33 19.28 -0.53
N PRO A 714 14.57 18.19 -1.30
CA PRO A 714 15.91 17.65 -1.55
C PRO A 714 16.89 18.71 -2.05
N ARG A 715 18.16 18.62 -1.62
CA ARG A 715 19.24 19.60 -1.93
C ARG A 715 19.39 19.96 -3.42
N LEU A 716 19.03 19.06 -4.34
CA LEU A 716 19.14 19.29 -5.79
C LEU A 716 17.85 19.84 -6.44
N ALA A 717 16.72 19.89 -5.73
CA ALA A 717 15.42 20.31 -6.28
C ALA A 717 15.46 21.69 -6.94
N ALA A 718 16.12 22.67 -6.30
CA ALA A 718 16.26 24.02 -6.87
C ALA A 718 17.11 24.03 -8.17
N ALA A 719 18.12 23.16 -8.28
CA ALA A 719 18.95 23.03 -9.48
C ALA A 719 18.21 22.28 -10.60
N GLU A 720 17.44 21.26 -10.26
CA GLU A 720 16.56 20.50 -11.16
C GLU A 720 15.50 21.39 -11.79
N VAL A 721 14.77 22.14 -10.96
CA VAL A 721 13.74 23.10 -11.39
C VAL A 721 14.35 24.20 -12.26
N ALA A 722 15.54 24.72 -11.91
CA ALA A 722 16.23 25.70 -12.74
C ALA A 722 16.63 25.13 -14.12
N ALA A 723 17.13 23.89 -14.16
CA ALA A 723 17.50 23.21 -15.41
C ALA A 723 16.27 22.93 -16.30
N ILE A 724 15.16 22.46 -15.72
CA ILE A 724 13.92 22.21 -16.45
C ILE A 724 13.33 23.52 -16.98
N ARG A 725 13.26 24.59 -16.15
CA ARG A 725 12.79 25.92 -16.57
C ARG A 725 13.58 26.47 -17.76
N ALA A 726 14.91 26.30 -17.74
CA ALA A 726 15.77 26.71 -18.85
C ALA A 726 15.49 25.93 -20.14
N MET A 727 15.28 24.61 -20.07
CA MET A 727 14.91 23.78 -21.22
C MET A 727 13.51 24.12 -21.77
N LEU A 728 12.57 24.50 -20.91
CA LEU A 728 11.23 24.94 -21.32
C LEU A 728 11.18 26.39 -21.83
N GLY A 729 12.32 27.11 -21.83
CA GLY A 729 12.42 28.47 -22.36
C GLY A 729 11.62 29.52 -21.58
N ARG A 730 11.20 29.24 -20.34
CA ARG A 730 10.41 30.16 -19.52
C ARG A 730 11.32 31.03 -18.64
N PRO A 731 11.12 32.36 -18.58
CA PRO A 731 11.78 33.19 -17.56
C PRO A 731 11.30 32.76 -16.17
N ALA A 732 12.15 32.92 -15.16
CA ALA A 732 11.81 32.52 -13.79
C ALA A 732 10.74 33.45 -13.19
N VAL A 733 9.48 33.02 -13.21
CA VAL A 733 8.40 33.65 -12.45
C VAL A 733 8.31 32.95 -11.09
N GLU A 734 8.20 33.73 -10.00
CA GLU A 734 7.99 33.18 -8.64
C GLU A 734 6.66 32.42 -8.55
N GLN A 735 5.63 32.91 -9.25
CA GLN A 735 4.32 32.26 -9.37
C GLN A 735 4.37 30.86 -10.01
N ASP A 736 5.42 30.49 -10.74
CA ASP A 736 5.57 29.11 -11.22
C ASP A 736 6.05 28.13 -10.11
N VAL A 737 6.45 28.61 -8.92
CA VAL A 737 6.74 27.74 -7.76
C VAL A 737 5.48 27.58 -6.90
N VAL A 738 5.24 26.37 -6.38
CA VAL A 738 4.19 26.05 -5.41
C VAL A 738 4.87 25.50 -4.15
N THR A 739 4.59 26.11 -3.02
CA THR A 739 5.24 25.78 -1.73
C THR A 739 4.28 25.19 -0.72
N ASP A 740 3.00 25.51 -0.84
CA ASP A 740 1.91 25.36 0.14
C ASP A 740 0.78 24.47 -0.40
N LEU A 741 -0.02 23.89 0.51
CA LEU A 741 -1.06 22.92 0.18
C LEU A 741 -2.25 23.56 -0.54
N ASP A 742 -2.81 24.66 -0.02
CA ASP A 742 -3.96 25.36 -0.60
C ASP A 742 -3.78 25.63 -2.10
N ARG A 743 -2.61 26.17 -2.48
CA ARG A 743 -2.31 26.50 -3.87
C ARG A 743 -2.08 25.27 -4.75
N LEU A 744 -1.60 24.16 -4.19
CA LEU A 744 -1.50 22.90 -4.91
C LEU A 744 -2.89 22.32 -5.21
N ILE A 745 -3.80 22.32 -4.23
CA ILE A 745 -5.18 21.84 -4.41
C ILE A 745 -5.90 22.71 -5.45
N ALA A 746 -5.83 24.05 -5.33
CA ALA A 746 -6.46 24.96 -6.28
C ALA A 746 -6.00 24.73 -7.74
N LEU A 747 -4.68 24.56 -7.98
CA LEU A 747 -4.15 24.25 -9.31
C LEU A 747 -4.66 22.92 -9.89
N VAL A 748 -4.92 21.93 -9.03
CA VAL A 748 -5.46 20.63 -9.44
C VAL A 748 -6.98 20.69 -9.67
N GLU A 749 -7.73 21.47 -8.89
CA GLU A 749 -9.18 21.64 -9.05
C GLU A 749 -9.54 22.54 -10.25
N ASP A 750 -8.83 23.66 -10.46
CA ASP A 750 -8.97 24.49 -11.66
C ASP A 750 -8.59 23.72 -12.93
N GLY A 751 -7.58 22.85 -12.83
CA GLY A 751 -7.07 22.01 -13.91
C GLY A 751 -6.44 22.77 -15.09
N ASP A 752 -6.09 24.06 -14.92
CA ASP A 752 -5.44 24.88 -15.96
C ASP A 752 -3.91 24.84 -15.91
N VAL A 753 -3.39 23.63 -15.76
CA VAL A 753 -1.96 23.33 -15.71
C VAL A 753 -1.59 22.39 -16.85
N GLY A 754 -0.42 22.61 -17.46
CA GLY A 754 0.13 21.75 -18.51
C GLY A 754 1.14 20.74 -17.96
N VAL A 755 1.95 21.16 -16.98
CA VAL A 755 2.90 20.30 -16.26
C VAL A 755 2.85 20.57 -14.76
N LEU A 756 2.70 19.52 -13.95
CA LEU A 756 2.93 19.55 -12.49
C LEU A 756 4.22 18.77 -12.20
N HIS A 757 5.32 19.46 -11.91
CA HIS A 757 6.58 18.83 -11.54
C HIS A 757 6.85 19.03 -10.04
N PHE A 758 6.94 17.93 -9.29
CA PHE A 758 7.29 17.93 -7.89
C PHE A 758 8.75 17.51 -7.73
N ALA A 759 9.50 18.22 -6.90
CA ALA A 759 10.87 17.89 -6.52
C ALA A 759 10.99 17.96 -4.99
N CYS A 760 10.41 16.97 -4.30
CA CYS A 760 10.14 17.01 -2.86
C CYS A 760 10.49 15.66 -2.19
N HIS A 761 10.38 15.60 -0.86
CA HIS A 761 10.35 14.33 -0.14
C HIS A 761 8.94 13.73 -0.13
N ASN A 762 8.85 12.40 0.03
CA ASN A 762 7.61 11.66 0.25
C ASN A 762 7.89 10.59 1.31
N THR A 763 7.09 10.58 2.37
CA THR A 763 7.01 9.49 3.34
C THR A 763 6.01 8.47 2.81
N PHE A 764 6.30 7.17 2.96
CA PHE A 764 5.39 6.11 2.54
C PHE A 764 5.16 5.15 3.70
N ASP A 765 3.89 4.94 4.05
CA ASP A 765 3.43 3.91 4.98
C ASP A 765 2.63 2.83 4.24
N PRO A 766 2.84 1.52 4.50
CA PRO A 766 2.12 0.45 3.80
C PRO A 766 0.59 0.45 3.95
N VAL A 767 0.06 1.06 5.01
CA VAL A 767 -1.39 1.23 5.24
C VAL A 767 -1.84 2.63 4.83
N GLY A 768 -1.05 3.65 5.19
CA GLY A 768 -1.29 5.08 5.01
C GLY A 768 -1.13 5.60 3.58
N GLY A 769 -0.33 4.94 2.74
CA GLY A 769 0.03 5.40 1.40
C GLY A 769 1.19 6.41 1.41
N GLY A 770 1.30 7.20 0.33
CA GLY A 770 2.26 8.30 0.22
C GLY A 770 1.79 9.57 0.93
N CYS A 771 2.74 10.35 1.46
CA CYS A 771 2.52 11.60 2.15
C CYS A 771 3.68 12.58 1.85
N ILE A 772 3.37 13.75 1.32
CA ILE A 772 4.31 14.82 1.01
C ILE A 772 4.05 15.99 1.95
N ASP A 773 5.06 16.43 2.70
CA ASP A 773 4.93 17.62 3.54
C ASP A 773 4.96 18.91 2.68
N MET A 774 3.98 19.77 2.89
CA MET A 774 3.79 21.05 2.22
C MET A 774 3.99 22.23 3.19
N ASN A 775 5.07 22.18 3.99
CA ASN A 775 5.42 23.09 5.09
C ASN A 775 4.60 22.87 6.38
N GLY A 776 4.47 21.61 6.81
CA GLY A 776 3.71 21.22 8.00
C GLY A 776 2.27 20.75 7.72
N GLU A 777 1.86 20.73 6.45
CA GLU A 777 0.59 20.18 6.00
C GLU A 777 0.80 18.95 5.10
N ALA A 778 0.10 17.85 5.38
CA ALA A 778 0.33 16.56 4.73
C ALA A 778 -0.49 16.40 3.44
N PHE A 779 0.15 16.58 2.27
CA PHE A 779 -0.46 16.23 0.98
C PHE A 779 -0.49 14.71 0.80
N VAL A 780 -1.70 14.15 0.72
CA VAL A 780 -1.98 12.70 0.60
C VAL A 780 -2.95 12.41 -0.57
N PRO A 781 -2.93 11.19 -1.16
CA PRO A 781 -3.78 10.82 -2.30
C PRO A 781 -5.28 11.04 -2.10
N GLU A 782 -5.79 10.94 -0.87
CA GLU A 782 -7.19 11.18 -0.53
C GLU A 782 -7.68 12.59 -0.91
N MET A 783 -6.82 13.61 -0.85
CA MET A 783 -7.19 14.97 -1.24
C MET A 783 -7.30 15.17 -2.75
N LEU A 784 -6.91 14.17 -3.56
CA LEU A 784 -7.17 14.14 -4.99
C LEU A 784 -8.53 13.51 -5.34
N TYR A 785 -9.29 12.97 -4.38
CA TYR A 785 -10.61 12.37 -4.66
C TYR A 785 -11.63 13.35 -5.28
N PRO A 786 -11.73 14.64 -4.89
CA PRO A 786 -12.60 15.61 -5.57
C PRO A 786 -12.20 15.84 -7.03
N ALA A 787 -10.89 15.96 -7.30
CA ALA A 787 -10.33 16.08 -8.65
C ALA A 787 -10.54 14.82 -9.50
N ALA A 788 -10.43 13.63 -8.88
CA ALA A 788 -10.70 12.35 -9.52
C ALA A 788 -12.16 12.18 -9.93
N VAL A 789 -13.10 12.51 -9.04
CA VAL A 789 -14.55 12.42 -9.32
C VAL A 789 -14.99 13.47 -10.35
N SER A 790 -14.47 14.69 -10.27
CA SER A 790 -14.77 15.77 -11.23
C SER A 790 -14.02 15.64 -12.58
N SER A 791 -12.97 14.82 -12.65
CA SER A 791 -12.04 14.76 -13.79
C SER A 791 -11.43 16.13 -14.14
N SER A 792 -11.07 16.94 -13.14
CA SER A 792 -10.65 18.35 -13.33
C SER A 792 -9.51 18.54 -14.36
N LEU A 793 -8.49 17.69 -14.30
CA LEU A 793 -7.29 17.74 -15.16
C LEU A 793 -7.58 17.31 -16.62
N ARG A 794 -8.70 16.62 -16.88
CA ARG A 794 -9.07 16.05 -18.19
C ARG A 794 -9.09 17.08 -19.32
N ARG A 795 -9.31 18.36 -19.01
CA ARG A 795 -9.33 19.48 -19.96
C ARG A 795 -7.97 19.70 -20.65
N ARG A 796 -6.90 19.83 -19.86
CA ARG A 796 -5.53 20.02 -20.38
C ARG A 796 -4.84 18.69 -20.69
N SER A 797 -5.18 17.63 -19.94
CA SER A 797 -4.47 16.34 -19.88
C SER A 797 -2.97 16.54 -19.55
N PRO A 798 -2.64 17.08 -18.37
CA PRO A 798 -1.27 17.47 -17.99
C PRO A 798 -0.31 16.29 -17.88
N LEU A 799 0.98 16.63 -17.90
CA LEU A 799 2.05 15.76 -17.45
C LEU A 799 2.29 15.99 -15.95
N VAL A 800 2.09 14.98 -15.13
CA VAL A 800 2.44 14.98 -13.70
C VAL A 800 3.77 14.24 -13.53
N PHE A 801 4.77 14.89 -12.95
CA PHE A 801 6.08 14.31 -12.66
C PHE A 801 6.36 14.41 -11.16
N LEU A 802 6.12 13.33 -10.43
CA LEU A 802 6.17 13.29 -8.98
C LEU A 802 7.54 12.76 -8.51
N ASN A 803 8.58 13.61 -8.57
CA ASN A 803 9.96 13.23 -8.24
C ASN A 803 10.19 13.15 -6.72
N ALA A 804 9.59 12.13 -6.11
CA ALA A 804 9.71 11.80 -4.70
C ALA A 804 9.78 10.27 -4.52
N CYS A 805 10.36 9.81 -3.41
CA CYS A 805 10.62 8.40 -3.14
C CYS A 805 9.33 7.58 -2.90
N THR A 806 9.16 6.44 -3.56
CA THR A 806 7.95 5.60 -3.46
C THR A 806 6.66 6.36 -3.81
N SER A 807 6.71 7.28 -4.78
CA SER A 807 5.58 8.12 -5.18
C SER A 807 4.61 7.48 -6.19
N GLY A 808 5.04 6.40 -6.86
CA GLY A 808 4.28 5.66 -7.87
C GLY A 808 3.70 4.33 -7.39
N VAL A 809 3.67 4.11 -6.07
CA VAL A 809 3.06 2.92 -5.44
C VAL A 809 1.67 3.30 -4.92
N ASP A 810 0.68 2.51 -5.30
CA ASP A 810 -0.68 2.59 -4.77
C ASP A 810 -0.87 1.50 -3.68
N VAL A 811 -1.72 1.78 -2.68
CA VAL A 811 -2.04 0.87 -1.55
C VAL A 811 -3.52 0.45 -1.60
N GLN A 812 -3.86 -0.69 -0.98
CA GLN A 812 -5.26 -1.12 -0.89
C GLN A 812 -6.02 -0.28 0.15
N ARG A 813 -7.16 0.31 -0.25
CA ARG A 813 -8.02 1.16 0.57
C ARG A 813 -9.49 0.76 0.39
N PHE A 814 -10.13 0.34 1.48
CA PHE A 814 -11.54 -0.10 1.56
C PHE A 814 -11.95 -1.25 0.61
N THR A 815 -12.13 -0.95 -0.68
CA THR A 815 -12.58 -1.88 -1.72
C THR A 815 -11.77 -1.76 -3.02
N ASP A 816 -10.75 -0.89 -3.06
CA ASP A 816 -10.02 -0.50 -4.27
C ASP A 816 -8.53 -0.23 -4.00
N VAL A 817 -7.76 0.07 -5.04
CA VAL A 817 -6.34 0.46 -4.95
C VAL A 817 -6.21 1.97 -5.17
N SER A 818 -5.45 2.66 -4.31
CA SER A 818 -5.36 4.12 -4.26
C SER A 818 -3.95 4.61 -3.91
N GLY A 819 -3.49 5.62 -4.63
CA GLY A 819 -2.23 6.31 -4.45
C GLY A 819 -2.10 7.43 -5.47
N PHE A 820 -0.98 8.18 -5.45
CA PHE A 820 -0.85 9.37 -6.30
C PHE A 820 -0.97 9.04 -7.80
N ALA A 821 -0.37 7.92 -8.24
CA ALA A 821 -0.46 7.47 -9.62
C ALA A 821 -1.93 7.27 -10.03
N THR A 822 -2.67 6.48 -9.26
CA THR A 822 -4.07 6.21 -9.58
C THR A 822 -4.94 7.46 -9.52
N GLN A 823 -4.78 8.33 -8.52
CA GLN A 823 -5.66 9.50 -8.39
C GLN A 823 -5.38 10.61 -9.41
N PHE A 824 -4.11 10.88 -9.77
CA PHE A 824 -3.82 11.84 -10.84
C PHE A 824 -4.32 11.35 -12.21
N ILE A 825 -4.21 10.05 -12.51
CA ILE A 825 -4.75 9.48 -13.75
C ILE A 825 -6.29 9.51 -13.74
N ARG A 826 -6.97 9.22 -12.62
CA ARG A 826 -8.44 9.35 -12.50
C ARG A 826 -8.91 10.80 -12.65
N ALA A 827 -8.17 11.77 -12.11
CA ALA A 827 -8.42 13.20 -12.32
C ALA A 827 -8.24 13.65 -13.80
N GLY A 828 -7.64 12.81 -14.64
CA GLY A 828 -7.50 13.05 -16.08
C GLY A 828 -6.13 13.58 -16.51
N ALA A 829 -5.08 13.37 -15.72
CA ALA A 829 -3.70 13.58 -16.18
C ALA A 829 -3.42 12.72 -17.43
N GLY A 830 -2.75 13.31 -18.42
CA GLY A 830 -2.40 12.61 -19.66
C GLY A 830 -1.20 11.68 -19.51
N VAL A 831 -0.28 12.04 -18.61
CA VAL A 831 0.90 11.27 -18.21
C VAL A 831 1.13 11.44 -16.71
N PHE A 832 1.47 10.37 -16.01
CA PHE A 832 2.01 10.41 -14.64
C PHE A 832 3.37 9.70 -14.60
N VAL A 833 4.36 10.29 -13.92
CA VAL A 833 5.68 9.70 -13.63
C VAL A 833 5.89 9.71 -12.11
N GLY A 834 6.30 8.59 -11.53
CA GLY A 834 6.66 8.46 -10.12
C GLY A 834 7.74 7.40 -9.90
N THR A 835 8.06 7.10 -8.63
CA THR A 835 9.07 6.07 -8.28
C THR A 835 8.48 4.94 -7.42
N LEU A 836 9.00 3.72 -7.57
CA LEU A 836 8.56 2.54 -6.82
C LEU A 836 9.33 2.32 -5.50
N TRP A 837 10.48 2.99 -5.31
CA TRP A 837 11.32 2.93 -4.11
C TRP A 837 12.18 4.20 -3.96
N ASP A 838 12.93 4.32 -2.85
CA ASP A 838 13.86 5.44 -2.63
C ASP A 838 14.91 5.55 -3.75
N VAL A 839 15.06 6.73 -4.34
CA VAL A 839 16.02 7.03 -5.43
C VAL A 839 17.17 7.92 -4.95
N ARG A 840 18.34 7.84 -5.59
CA ARG A 840 19.46 8.78 -5.33
C ARG A 840 19.14 10.13 -5.96
N SER A 841 19.29 11.23 -5.20
CA SER A 841 18.92 12.57 -5.66
C SER A 841 19.64 13.01 -6.94
N GLU A 842 20.91 12.63 -7.13
CA GLU A 842 21.66 12.96 -8.34
C GLU A 842 21.09 12.22 -9.57
N SER A 843 20.97 10.90 -9.48
CA SER A 843 20.40 10.05 -10.53
C SER A 843 18.94 10.39 -10.85
N ALA A 844 18.16 10.76 -9.83
CA ALA A 844 16.78 11.23 -9.97
C ALA A 844 16.70 12.56 -10.75
N SER A 845 17.62 13.49 -10.47
CA SER A 845 17.70 14.77 -11.18
C SER A 845 18.20 14.62 -12.62
N GLN A 846 19.15 13.71 -12.83
CA GLN A 846 19.59 13.30 -14.17
C GLN A 846 18.45 12.62 -14.96
N PHE A 847 17.63 11.78 -14.32
CA PHE A 847 16.44 11.19 -14.96
C PHE A 847 15.44 12.28 -15.38
N ALA A 848 15.04 13.15 -14.45
CA ALA A 848 14.06 14.21 -14.71
C ALA A 848 14.53 15.19 -15.81
N THR A 849 15.76 15.70 -15.72
CA THR A 849 16.31 16.62 -16.71
C THR A 849 16.57 15.95 -18.08
N GLY A 850 16.89 14.65 -18.11
CA GLY A 850 16.93 13.88 -19.34
C GLY A 850 15.55 13.66 -19.97
N PHE A 851 14.54 13.35 -19.15
CA PHE A 851 13.17 13.09 -19.56
C PHE A 851 12.53 14.32 -20.20
N TYR A 852 12.63 15.48 -19.55
CA TYR A 852 12.14 16.74 -20.12
C TYR A 852 12.86 17.14 -21.39
N ARG A 853 14.16 16.86 -21.52
CA ARG A 853 14.93 17.09 -22.76
C ARG A 853 14.45 16.20 -23.91
N ASN A 854 14.37 14.89 -23.68
CA ASN A 854 13.93 13.92 -24.68
C ASN A 854 12.51 14.27 -25.19
N LEU A 855 11.56 14.58 -24.29
CA LEU A 855 10.21 15.03 -24.67
C LEU A 855 10.22 16.40 -25.35
N HIS A 856 11.03 17.36 -24.88
CA HIS A 856 11.17 18.67 -25.51
C HIS A 856 11.59 18.51 -26.99
N ASP A 857 12.56 17.65 -27.24
CA ASP A 857 13.15 17.41 -28.58
C ASP A 857 12.27 16.51 -29.47
N GLY A 858 11.05 16.19 -29.04
CA GLY A 858 10.02 15.52 -29.83
C GLY A 858 10.02 13.98 -29.76
N MET A 859 10.83 13.39 -28.88
CA MET A 859 10.87 11.94 -28.68
C MET A 859 9.55 11.43 -28.09
N PRO A 860 9.03 10.25 -28.53
CA PRO A 860 7.87 9.63 -27.89
C PRO A 860 8.15 9.26 -26.43
N LEU A 861 7.12 9.34 -25.58
CA LEU A 861 7.20 9.17 -24.13
C LEU A 861 7.92 7.88 -23.70
N GLY A 862 7.59 6.74 -24.30
CA GLY A 862 8.21 5.46 -23.99
C GLY A 862 9.71 5.44 -24.33
N THR A 863 10.07 5.93 -25.52
CA THR A 863 11.47 6.02 -25.96
C THR A 863 12.25 7.00 -25.10
N ALA A 864 11.65 8.13 -24.72
CA ALA A 864 12.22 9.13 -23.82
C ALA A 864 12.57 8.54 -22.44
N VAL A 865 11.67 7.71 -21.90
CA VAL A 865 11.87 6.96 -20.64
C VAL A 865 12.97 5.91 -20.79
N GLN A 866 12.94 5.09 -21.85
CA GLN A 866 13.95 4.05 -22.10
C GLN A 866 15.36 4.64 -22.28
N HIS A 867 15.48 5.79 -22.95
CA HIS A 867 16.74 6.54 -23.05
C HIS A 867 17.27 6.99 -21.68
N CYS A 868 16.40 7.52 -20.80
CA CYS A 868 16.78 7.90 -19.43
C CYS A 868 17.25 6.71 -18.59
N ARG A 869 16.57 5.55 -18.69
CA ARG A 869 17.02 4.31 -18.03
C ARG A 869 18.40 3.88 -18.51
N THR A 870 18.59 3.86 -19.83
CA THR A 870 19.86 3.44 -20.46
C THR A 870 21.02 4.34 -20.06
N ALA A 871 20.80 5.66 -19.97
CA ALA A 871 21.82 6.62 -19.56
C ALA A 871 22.30 6.44 -18.11
N LEU A 872 21.41 6.04 -17.20
CA LEU A 872 21.71 5.89 -15.77
C LEU A 872 22.24 4.51 -15.35
N ARG A 873 22.20 3.52 -16.23
CA ARG A 873 22.66 2.13 -16.00
C ARG A 873 24.14 2.02 -15.57
N GLY A 874 24.94 3.07 -15.75
CA GLY A 874 26.39 3.07 -15.57
C GLY A 874 26.89 2.75 -14.15
N ASP A 875 26.12 3.09 -13.10
CA ASP A 875 26.43 2.68 -11.73
C ASP A 875 25.62 1.44 -11.33
N GLY A 876 26.28 0.27 -11.38
CA GLY A 876 25.69 -1.00 -10.94
C GLY A 876 25.32 -1.08 -9.45
N SER A 877 25.67 -0.07 -8.63
CA SER A 877 25.22 0.06 -7.24
C SER A 877 23.91 0.86 -7.07
N ASP A 878 23.42 1.55 -8.11
CA ASP A 878 22.23 2.39 -8.04
C ASP A 878 21.02 1.80 -8.79
N PRO A 879 19.95 1.36 -8.09
CA PRO A 879 18.73 0.88 -8.72
C PRO A 879 17.80 2.01 -9.23
N THR A 880 18.18 3.29 -9.14
CA THR A 880 17.32 4.43 -9.54
C THR A 880 16.82 4.34 -10.99
N TRP A 881 17.61 3.78 -11.91
CA TRP A 881 17.22 3.62 -13.32
C TRP A 881 16.11 2.57 -13.55
N LEU A 882 15.92 1.64 -12.61
CA LEU A 882 14.79 0.70 -12.56
C LEU A 882 13.58 1.32 -11.83
N ALA A 883 13.81 2.23 -10.88
CA ALA A 883 12.81 2.72 -9.93
C ALA A 883 11.63 3.50 -10.52
N TYR A 884 11.81 4.20 -11.65
CA TYR A 884 10.75 5.02 -12.22
C TYR A 884 9.63 4.17 -12.82
N THR A 885 8.39 4.54 -12.52
CA THR A 885 7.18 4.01 -13.17
C THR A 885 6.42 5.13 -13.88
N VAL A 886 5.80 4.82 -15.02
CA VAL A 886 5.22 5.82 -15.94
C VAL A 886 3.89 5.32 -16.47
N TYR A 887 2.83 6.10 -16.26
CA TYR A 887 1.48 5.84 -16.75
C TYR A 887 1.17 6.75 -17.94
N GLY A 888 0.72 6.21 -19.08
CA GLY A 888 0.43 6.99 -20.29
C GLY A 888 0.35 6.17 -21.58
N ASP A 889 0.21 6.86 -22.72
CA ASP A 889 0.40 6.26 -24.06
C ASP A 889 1.90 6.28 -24.41
N PRO A 890 2.57 5.13 -24.67
CA PRO A 890 4.01 5.11 -24.96
C PRO A 890 4.42 5.94 -26.18
N ALA A 891 3.48 6.14 -27.11
CA ALA A 891 3.67 6.95 -28.30
C ALA A 891 3.05 8.36 -28.19
N CYS A 892 2.77 8.82 -26.95
CA CYS A 892 2.50 10.22 -26.66
C CYS A 892 3.74 11.08 -26.99
N VAL A 893 3.53 12.22 -27.63
CA VAL A 893 4.59 13.18 -27.97
C VAL A 893 4.32 14.56 -27.35
N ARG A 894 5.32 15.43 -27.34
CA ARG A 894 5.11 16.86 -27.05
C ARG A 894 4.08 17.46 -28.00
N ARG A 895 3.11 18.19 -27.44
CA ARG A 895 2.20 19.05 -28.20
C ARG A 895 2.98 20.29 -28.65
N HIS A 896 3.08 20.51 -29.96
CA HIS A 896 3.59 21.78 -30.48
C HIS A 896 2.59 22.90 -30.17
N ALA A 897 3.09 24.08 -29.83
CA ALA A 897 2.26 25.27 -29.78
C ALA A 897 1.81 25.62 -31.21
N ASN A 898 0.51 25.80 -31.42
CA ASN A 898 0.00 26.16 -32.73
C ASN A 898 0.47 27.58 -33.09
N PRO A 899 1.08 27.84 -34.26
CA PRO A 899 1.59 29.18 -34.60
C PRO A 899 0.50 30.23 -34.79
N GLU A 900 -0.75 29.80 -35.01
CA GLU A 900 -1.86 30.67 -35.39
C GLU A 900 -2.85 30.82 -34.24
N GLY A 901 -2.85 32.03 -33.66
CA GLY A 901 -3.99 32.58 -32.95
C GLY A 901 -4.89 33.35 -33.92
N ALA A 902 -5.95 32.70 -34.37
CA ALA A 902 -7.12 33.31 -35.01
C ALA A 902 -8.38 32.70 -34.35
N PRO A 903 -9.45 33.49 -34.13
CA PRO A 903 -10.61 33.08 -33.34
C PRO A 903 -11.56 32.10 -34.06
#